data_AF-A0A958V4M2-F1
#
_entry.id   AF-A0A958V4M2-F1
#
_cell.length_a   1.000
_cell.length_b   1.000
_cell.length_c   1.000
_cell.angle_alpha   90.00
_cell.angle_beta   90.00
_cell.angle_gamma   90.00
#
_symmetry.space_group_name_H-M   'P 1'
#
loop_
_entity.id
_entity.type
_entity.pdbx_description
1 polymer ?
#
loop_
_entity_poly.entity_id
_entity_poly.type
_entity_poly.pdbx_seq_one_letter_code
_entity_poly.pdbx_strand_id
1 'polypeptide(L)'
;MRKLVRILFLLVVSVSFSQQVQIYYDLHLTVGFVPSGALTTQIQGPCTLLDEVYMDSDVTLRGSSLCSDSLPYVFYIGLTRENSSGADDEGYVTINSVGESKSIHLEVNDGGAIHSLDVTFYVLDMMSLQDPVKLSCEEIQINATQGHPLEAYNWQFQALSDQWQDVLIQQNQDNITVSLNDLYGANANSYLNTPINFRIHNQFNNYYSNTKSYVFTDCSPGLVQDPPTAIPPTCSDSGDGSVQIQFDRSLAINERMLVYVENQETDGTWSTYGNSYILDATDINSANSNTYVWDPILVPNIYRLRYVSKYDVATIDPTPDPANPNSDEMSQPFTVTAPAPVALTYSKEDVLCHGANTGSITITASGGTGSGYEYSIDNGTTWQSSNLFSGLTGDTTYNLLVQDSNGCMLQTAVPVFIDEPDLAFTIQALNIVNPTANGATDGSISLFITGGTGDKTYTWLKDGVTYSTTTISELTGLGAGNYEVTGVDDNGCSSNTLTIPLVDPLPLSIDFTVVQAIDCNGNTGSIRAQGVGGNGTSYTYTWQNGTTGQDLLNIPAGTYTVTVTDANSVSVTDSFELTQPEVMNVSASKTDVSCFGSSDGSLSLTISGGVVPYSITWTDDNSVTTTNRTNLSHGDYYYTVTDANGCTISGSVSITQPPEVEIIIDNVVNPTIVGGSDGSIEVSVSGGTPGYTYKWT
;
A
#
# COMPACT_ATOMS: atom_id res chain seq x y z
N MET A 1 -12.88 101.82 13.57
CA MET A 1 -12.89 102.13 12.12
C MET A 1 -14.33 102.04 11.65
N ARG A 2 -14.87 103.04 10.95
CA ARG A 2 -16.16 102.86 10.24
C ARG A 2 -15.89 101.93 9.07
N LYS A 3 -16.69 100.86 8.90
CA LYS A 3 -16.60 100.07 7.68
C LYS A 3 -17.17 100.94 6.56
N LEU A 4 -16.57 100.88 5.36
CA LEU A 4 -17.27 101.30 4.16
C LEU A 4 -17.90 100.04 3.58
N VAL A 5 -19.21 99.90 3.72
CA VAL A 5 -19.95 98.89 2.95
C VAL A 5 -20.19 99.46 1.55
N ARG A 6 -19.65 98.80 0.53
CA ARG A 6 -20.05 99.07 -0.86
C ARG A 6 -21.38 98.40 -1.08
N ILE A 7 -22.43 99.19 -1.30
CA ILE A 7 -23.77 98.69 -1.57
C ILE A 7 -24.07 98.90 -3.04
N LEU A 8 -24.43 97.82 -3.73
CA LEU A 8 -24.93 97.88 -5.10
C LEU A 8 -26.46 97.99 -5.05
N PHE A 9 -27.01 98.97 -5.76
CA PHE A 9 -28.45 99.16 -5.91
C PHE A 9 -28.87 98.89 -7.35
N LEU A 10 -30.00 98.20 -7.52
CA LEU A 10 -30.62 97.95 -8.82
C LEU A 10 -31.94 98.72 -8.91
N LEU A 11 -32.09 99.53 -9.96
CA LEU A 11 -33.34 100.20 -10.29
C LEU A 11 -33.96 99.57 -11.53
N VAL A 12 -35.23 99.18 -11.44
CA VAL A 12 -36.03 98.70 -12.58
C VAL A 12 -37.22 99.62 -12.73
N VAL A 13 -37.30 100.30 -13.88
CA VAL A 13 -38.38 101.23 -14.24
C VAL A 13 -39.21 100.60 -15.36
N SER A 14 -40.53 100.54 -15.18
CA SER A 14 -41.47 100.06 -16.19
C SER A 14 -42.60 101.06 -16.42
N VAL A 15 -42.83 101.43 -17.69
CA VAL A 15 -43.76 102.50 -18.09
C VAL A 15 -44.95 101.92 -18.86
N SER A 16 -46.19 102.30 -18.52
CA SER A 16 -47.38 101.79 -19.22
C SER A 16 -48.32 102.90 -19.70
N PHE A 17 -48.81 102.77 -20.94
CA PHE A 17 -49.65 103.77 -21.60
C PHE A 17 -51.03 103.18 -21.97
N SER A 18 -52.11 103.87 -21.61
CA SER A 18 -53.49 103.35 -21.79
C SER A 18 -54.10 103.56 -23.18
N GLN A 19 -53.56 104.48 -24.01
CA GLN A 19 -53.90 104.61 -25.44
C GLN A 19 -52.88 105.43 -26.24
N GLN A 20 -52.77 105.18 -27.56
CA GLN A 20 -51.79 105.83 -28.44
C GLN A 20 -52.22 107.24 -28.90
N VAL A 21 -51.56 108.27 -28.36
CA VAL A 21 -51.46 109.60 -28.97
C VAL A 21 -50.02 110.08 -28.84
N GLN A 22 -49.41 110.56 -29.93
CA GLN A 22 -48.10 111.22 -29.85
C GLN A 22 -48.24 112.56 -29.14
N ILE A 23 -47.79 112.60 -27.88
CA ILE A 23 -47.59 113.84 -27.12
C ILE A 23 -46.19 113.75 -26.51
N TYR A 24 -45.36 114.75 -26.78
CA TYR A 24 -44.01 114.84 -26.21
C TYR A 24 -44.11 115.27 -24.75
N TYR A 25 -43.52 114.48 -23.85
CA TYR A 25 -43.39 114.77 -22.43
C TYR A 25 -41.94 114.55 -22.02
N ASP A 26 -41.29 115.58 -21.47
CA ASP A 26 -39.96 115.42 -20.84
C ASP A 26 -40.13 114.95 -19.39
N LEU A 27 -39.58 113.77 -19.09
CA LEU A 27 -39.73 113.09 -17.81
C LEU A 27 -38.47 113.30 -16.93
N HIS A 28 -38.57 114.11 -15.88
CA HIS A 28 -37.42 114.43 -15.01
C HIS A 28 -37.29 113.50 -13.80
N LEU A 29 -36.49 112.43 -13.92
CA LEU A 29 -36.15 111.55 -12.80
C LEU A 29 -35.05 112.16 -11.90
N THR A 30 -35.38 112.57 -10.67
CA THR A 30 -34.38 113.04 -9.68
C THR A 30 -34.26 112.09 -8.49
N VAL A 31 -33.20 111.28 -8.45
CA VAL A 31 -32.93 110.35 -7.33
C VAL A 31 -31.99 111.01 -6.31
N GLY A 32 -32.56 111.49 -5.20
CA GLY A 32 -31.82 112.08 -4.07
C GLY A 32 -31.73 111.16 -2.85
N PHE A 33 -30.67 111.33 -2.05
CA PHE A 33 -30.50 110.68 -0.74
C PHE A 33 -30.65 111.72 0.39
N VAL A 34 -31.48 111.44 1.39
CA VAL A 34 -31.67 112.32 2.56
C VAL A 34 -31.34 111.57 3.86
N PRO A 35 -30.38 112.03 4.69
CA PRO A 35 -30.17 111.51 6.04
C PRO A 35 -31.40 111.78 6.92
N SER A 36 -31.75 110.85 7.81
CA SER A 36 -32.97 110.98 8.63
C SER A 36 -32.97 112.23 9.52
N GLY A 37 -33.92 113.14 9.29
CA GLY A 37 -34.21 114.27 10.20
C GLY A 37 -34.47 115.65 9.59
N ALA A 38 -34.30 115.86 8.28
CA ALA A 38 -34.47 117.17 7.64
C ALA A 38 -35.63 117.21 6.63
N LEU A 39 -36.84 117.45 7.12
CA LEU A 39 -38.03 117.76 6.30
C LEU A 39 -38.34 119.26 6.35
N THR A 40 -37.66 120.06 5.53
CA THR A 40 -38.15 121.35 4.93
C THR A 40 -37.02 122.05 4.15
N THR A 41 -37.25 122.32 2.86
CA THR A 41 -36.56 123.31 1.98
C THR A 41 -35.02 123.41 1.97
N GLN A 42 -34.44 123.23 0.77
CA GLN A 42 -33.00 123.16 0.41
C GLN A 42 -32.29 121.85 0.78
N ILE A 43 -32.22 120.94 -0.19
CA ILE A 43 -31.35 119.76 -0.17
C ILE A 43 -30.03 120.11 -0.86
N GLN A 44 -28.96 120.26 -0.08
CA GLN A 44 -27.58 120.04 -0.55
C GLN A 44 -26.95 118.96 0.32
N GLY A 45 -26.86 117.74 -0.22
CA GLY A 45 -26.23 116.57 0.40
C GLY A 45 -25.19 115.95 -0.53
N PRO A 46 -24.17 115.24 -0.02
CA PRO A 46 -22.91 114.98 -0.74
C PRO A 46 -22.94 113.79 -1.71
N CYS A 47 -24.12 113.38 -2.19
CA CYS A 47 -24.30 112.22 -3.08
C CYS A 47 -24.84 112.67 -4.45
N THR A 48 -23.95 113.15 -5.33
CA THR A 48 -24.31 113.48 -6.71
C THR A 48 -24.26 112.25 -7.61
N LEU A 49 -25.43 111.81 -8.07
CA LEU A 49 -25.62 111.13 -9.35
C LEU A 49 -26.49 112.07 -10.19
N LEU A 50 -25.94 112.52 -11.32
CA LEU A 50 -26.61 113.36 -12.31
C LEU A 50 -26.51 112.60 -13.63
N ASP A 51 -27.60 111.92 -14.00
CA ASP A 51 -27.83 111.43 -15.35
C ASP A 51 -29.27 111.77 -15.72
N GLU A 52 -29.44 112.60 -16.75
CA GLU A 52 -30.73 112.87 -17.38
C GLU A 52 -31.02 111.72 -18.34
N VAL A 53 -32.16 111.02 -18.17
CA VAL A 53 -32.52 109.85 -18.98
C VAL A 53 -33.87 110.07 -19.65
N TYR A 54 -33.84 110.32 -20.96
CA TYR A 54 -35.02 110.32 -21.82
C TYR A 54 -35.50 108.87 -22.02
N MET A 55 -36.80 108.60 -21.81
CA MET A 55 -37.36 107.23 -21.82
C MET A 55 -38.58 107.10 -22.73
N ASP A 56 -38.49 106.19 -23.71
CA ASP A 56 -39.60 105.74 -24.59
C ASP A 56 -40.04 104.27 -24.30
N SER A 57 -39.39 103.57 -23.36
CA SER A 57 -39.64 102.15 -23.02
C SER A 57 -39.05 101.79 -21.65
N ASP A 58 -39.22 100.54 -21.19
CA ASP A 58 -38.62 100.02 -19.93
C ASP A 58 -37.10 100.21 -19.87
N VAL A 59 -36.58 100.63 -18.71
CA VAL A 59 -35.14 100.86 -18.49
C VAL A 59 -34.68 100.24 -17.16
N THR A 60 -33.55 99.53 -17.20
CA THR A 60 -32.83 99.09 -15.98
C THR A 60 -31.59 99.93 -15.79
N LEU A 61 -31.51 100.66 -14.68
CA LEU A 61 -30.34 101.46 -14.30
C LEU A 61 -29.56 100.76 -13.18
N ARG A 62 -28.22 100.73 -13.29
CA ARG A 62 -27.32 100.16 -12.29
C ARG A 62 -26.43 101.25 -11.71
N GLY A 63 -26.57 101.51 -10.42
CA GLY A 63 -25.78 102.48 -9.69
C GLY A 63 -24.99 101.84 -8.55
N SER A 64 -23.78 102.33 -8.31
CA SER A 64 -23.02 102.03 -7.09
C SER A 64 -22.72 103.33 -6.36
N SER A 65 -23.02 103.41 -5.06
CA SER A 65 -22.68 104.55 -4.22
C SER A 65 -21.87 104.13 -3.00
N LEU A 66 -21.11 105.08 -2.45
CA LEU A 66 -20.35 104.92 -1.21
C LEU A 66 -21.10 105.64 -0.08
N CYS A 67 -22.13 104.98 0.46
CA CYS A 67 -22.88 105.48 1.61
C CYS A 67 -22.25 105.00 2.93
N SER A 68 -22.37 105.80 3.98
CA SER A 68 -22.08 105.34 5.36
C SER A 68 -23.20 104.44 5.89
N ASP A 69 -22.88 103.58 6.86
CA ASP A 69 -23.69 102.52 7.48
C ASP A 69 -25.05 102.93 8.11
N SER A 70 -25.56 104.14 7.88
CA SER A 70 -26.85 104.62 8.39
C SER A 70 -28.00 104.24 7.44
N LEU A 71 -28.64 103.10 7.73
CA LEU A 71 -30.03 102.85 7.34
C LEU A 71 -30.96 103.84 8.08
N PRO A 72 -32.11 104.21 7.51
CA PRO A 72 -32.69 103.72 6.24
C PRO A 72 -32.29 104.57 5.03
N TYR A 73 -32.42 103.99 3.83
CA TYR A 73 -32.25 104.71 2.56
C TYR A 73 -33.59 105.24 2.08
N VAL A 74 -33.71 106.56 1.92
CA VAL A 74 -34.87 107.21 1.29
C VAL A 74 -34.53 107.51 -0.16
N PHE A 75 -35.37 107.04 -1.07
CA PHE A 75 -35.34 107.33 -2.50
C PHE A 75 -36.54 108.22 -2.85
N TYR A 76 -36.35 109.16 -3.77
CA TYR A 76 -37.37 110.09 -4.26
C TYR A 76 -37.51 109.95 -5.79
N ILE A 77 -38.72 110.21 -6.28
CA ILE A 77 -39.09 110.29 -7.68
C ILE A 77 -40.22 111.32 -7.84
N GLY A 78 -40.15 112.17 -8.87
CA GLY A 78 -41.20 113.14 -9.20
C GLY A 78 -41.54 113.09 -10.69
N LEU A 79 -42.74 113.54 -11.04
CA LEU A 79 -43.22 113.67 -12.42
C LEU A 79 -43.75 115.10 -12.65
N THR A 80 -43.24 115.77 -13.69
CA THR A 80 -43.56 117.17 -14.02
C THR A 80 -43.91 117.34 -15.49
N ARG A 81 -44.84 118.24 -15.82
CA ARG A 81 -45.26 118.53 -17.20
C ARG A 81 -44.77 119.91 -17.65
N GLU A 82 -44.22 120.02 -18.86
CA GLU A 82 -43.94 121.33 -19.46
C GLU A 82 -45.24 122.15 -19.71
N ASN A 83 -45.21 123.42 -19.28
CA ASN A 83 -46.06 124.51 -19.76
C ASN A 83 -47.58 124.45 -19.48
N SER A 84 -48.06 123.82 -18.39
CA SER A 84 -49.38 124.17 -17.81
C SER A 84 -49.41 124.11 -16.28
N SER A 85 -50.20 125.00 -15.66
CA SER A 85 -50.16 125.30 -14.20
C SER A 85 -51.13 124.43 -13.38
N GLY A 86 -51.07 123.10 -13.55
CA GLY A 86 -51.97 122.18 -12.86
C GLY A 86 -51.37 120.80 -12.57
N ALA A 87 -51.14 120.54 -11.28
CA ALA A 87 -50.89 119.26 -10.61
C ALA A 87 -49.73 118.38 -11.15
N ASP A 88 -48.58 118.48 -10.49
CA ASP A 88 -47.50 117.47 -10.50
C ASP A 88 -47.79 116.34 -9.48
N ASP A 89 -47.26 115.13 -9.68
CA ASP A 89 -47.36 114.00 -8.73
C ASP A 89 -45.97 113.51 -8.29
N GLU A 90 -45.81 113.18 -7.01
CA GLU A 90 -44.51 112.90 -6.37
C GLU A 90 -44.54 111.66 -5.47
N GLY A 91 -43.53 110.80 -5.61
CA GLY A 91 -43.38 109.55 -4.86
C GLY A 91 -42.10 109.46 -4.05
N TYR A 92 -42.21 108.89 -2.84
CA TYR A 92 -41.07 108.69 -1.93
C TYR A 92 -41.13 107.26 -1.37
N VAL A 93 -39.99 106.55 -1.33
CA VAL A 93 -39.91 105.21 -0.74
C VAL A 93 -38.70 105.09 0.19
N THR A 94 -38.88 104.36 1.29
CA THR A 94 -37.83 104.10 2.29
C THR A 94 -37.55 102.60 2.39
N ILE A 95 -36.30 102.20 2.15
CA ILE A 95 -35.83 100.81 2.27
C ILE A 95 -34.96 100.70 3.53
N ASN A 96 -35.23 99.67 4.33
CA ASN A 96 -34.73 99.55 5.69
C ASN A 96 -33.69 98.44 5.85
N SER A 97 -33.46 97.59 4.84
CA SER A 97 -32.54 96.45 4.93
C SER A 97 -31.95 96.02 3.57
N VAL A 98 -30.81 95.29 3.62
CA VAL A 98 -30.21 94.65 2.44
C VAL A 98 -31.04 93.41 2.07
N GLY A 99 -31.35 93.23 0.78
CA GLY A 99 -32.25 92.18 0.29
C GLY A 99 -33.74 92.54 0.24
N GLU A 100 -34.14 93.71 0.75
CA GLU A 100 -35.52 94.22 0.66
C GLU A 100 -35.75 94.94 -0.68
N SER A 101 -36.96 94.80 -1.24
CA SER A 101 -37.40 95.51 -2.45
C SER A 101 -38.72 96.24 -2.22
N LYS A 102 -38.86 97.44 -2.80
CA LYS A 102 -40.13 98.21 -2.79
C LYS A 102 -40.39 98.88 -4.12
N SER A 103 -41.67 99.13 -4.37
CA SER A 103 -42.18 99.76 -5.59
C SER A 103 -42.99 101.03 -5.30
N ILE A 104 -42.99 101.97 -6.23
CA ILE A 104 -43.85 103.17 -6.26
C ILE A 104 -44.67 103.14 -7.55
N HIS A 105 -45.96 103.45 -7.44
CA HIS A 105 -46.87 103.70 -8.57
C HIS A 105 -47.25 105.19 -8.59
N LEU A 106 -47.24 105.83 -9.76
CA LEU A 106 -47.64 107.24 -9.96
C LEU A 106 -48.63 107.33 -11.13
N GLU A 107 -49.61 108.25 -11.06
CA GLU A 107 -50.61 108.45 -12.11
C GLU A 107 -50.78 109.93 -12.49
N VAL A 108 -50.85 110.23 -13.79
CA VAL A 108 -51.15 111.58 -14.32
C VAL A 108 -52.34 111.51 -15.27
N ASN A 109 -53.30 112.43 -15.11
CA ASN A 109 -54.52 112.52 -15.92
C ASN A 109 -54.51 113.78 -16.80
N ASP A 110 -54.48 113.61 -18.12
CA ASP A 110 -54.54 114.69 -19.10
C ASP A 110 -55.77 114.56 -20.00
N GLY A 111 -56.67 115.55 -19.95
CA GLY A 111 -57.79 115.66 -20.89
C GLY A 111 -58.76 114.47 -20.94
N GLY A 112 -58.68 113.52 -19.99
CA GLY A 112 -59.44 112.27 -19.97
C GLY A 112 -58.62 111.00 -20.24
N ALA A 113 -57.31 111.08 -20.47
CA ALA A 113 -56.39 109.94 -20.53
C ALA A 113 -55.56 109.83 -19.24
N ILE A 114 -55.42 108.61 -18.70
CA ILE A 114 -54.58 108.33 -17.53
C ILE A 114 -53.30 107.61 -17.99
N HIS A 115 -52.16 108.09 -17.50
CA HIS A 115 -50.83 107.54 -17.71
C HIS A 115 -50.26 107.07 -16.36
N SER A 116 -49.61 105.91 -16.31
CA SER A 116 -49.08 105.36 -15.06
C SER A 116 -47.64 104.82 -15.17
N LEU A 117 -46.90 104.96 -14.07
CA LEU A 117 -45.49 104.62 -13.95
C LEU A 117 -45.24 103.75 -12.71
N ASP A 118 -44.61 102.58 -12.89
CA ASP A 118 -44.18 101.70 -11.80
C ASP A 118 -42.64 101.63 -11.73
N VAL A 119 -42.08 101.86 -10.53
CA VAL A 119 -40.62 101.85 -10.30
C VAL A 119 -40.28 100.99 -9.09
N THR A 120 -39.34 100.05 -9.23
CA THR A 120 -38.91 99.12 -8.18
C THR A 120 -37.40 99.19 -7.89
N PHE A 121 -37.04 99.08 -6.60
CA PHE A 121 -35.68 99.27 -6.06
C PHE A 121 -35.18 98.03 -5.30
N TYR A 122 -33.87 97.68 -5.38
CA TYR A 122 -33.23 96.52 -4.70
C TYR A 122 -31.82 96.81 -4.11
N VAL A 123 -31.32 95.96 -3.19
CA VAL A 123 -30.05 96.09 -2.43
C VAL A 123 -29.34 94.74 -2.19
N LEU A 124 -28.00 94.62 -2.36
CA LEU A 124 -27.22 93.34 -2.20
C LEU A 124 -25.84 93.45 -1.48
N ASP A 125 -25.28 92.32 -1.03
CA ASP A 125 -23.95 92.11 -0.38
C ASP A 125 -23.13 91.01 -1.13
N MET A 126 -21.81 90.84 -0.90
CA MET A 126 -20.91 90.29 -1.95
C MET A 126 -19.99 89.08 -1.64
N MET A 127 -19.64 88.69 -0.41
CA MET A 127 -18.63 87.62 -0.17
C MET A 127 -18.85 86.75 1.09
N SER A 128 -18.80 85.41 0.94
CA SER A 128 -18.91 84.43 2.03
C SER A 128 -18.35 83.03 1.69
N LEU A 129 -17.85 82.29 2.69
CA LEU A 129 -17.52 80.86 2.57
C LEU A 129 -18.75 79.97 2.71
N GLN A 130 -18.83 78.94 1.85
CA GLN A 130 -19.82 77.87 1.92
C GLN A 130 -19.35 76.70 2.80
N ASP A 131 -20.24 75.74 3.03
CA ASP A 131 -19.87 74.43 3.60
C ASP A 131 -19.04 73.63 2.59
N PRO A 132 -18.09 72.79 3.05
CA PRO A 132 -17.15 72.11 2.18
C PRO A 132 -17.81 70.90 1.51
N VAL A 133 -17.25 70.47 0.40
CA VAL A 133 -17.50 69.15 -0.17
C VAL A 133 -16.35 68.25 0.27
N LYS A 134 -16.62 67.24 1.10
CA LYS A 134 -15.62 66.21 1.43
C LYS A 134 -15.42 65.32 0.20
N LEU A 135 -14.19 65.20 -0.31
CA LEU A 135 -13.88 64.44 -1.52
C LEU A 135 -13.37 63.03 -1.19
N SER A 136 -12.57 62.88 -0.13
CA SER A 136 -12.11 61.60 0.44
C SER A 136 -11.98 61.71 1.97
N CYS A 137 -11.42 60.71 2.69
CA CYS A 137 -11.10 60.94 4.11
C CYS A 137 -10.01 62.00 4.30
N GLU A 138 -9.06 62.06 3.35
CA GLU A 138 -7.87 62.91 3.39
C GLU A 138 -8.02 64.26 2.68
N GLU A 139 -8.95 64.41 1.74
CA GLU A 139 -9.15 65.63 0.94
C GLU A 139 -10.52 66.29 1.15
N ILE A 140 -10.51 67.62 1.29
CA ILE A 140 -11.71 68.46 1.28
C ILE A 140 -11.61 69.55 0.21
N GLN A 141 -12.75 69.86 -0.40
CA GLN A 141 -12.92 71.03 -1.26
C GLN A 141 -13.73 72.10 -0.53
N ILE A 142 -13.23 73.33 -0.49
CA ILE A 142 -13.87 74.47 0.17
C ILE A 142 -14.24 75.51 -0.91
N ASN A 143 -15.50 75.95 -0.93
CA ASN A 143 -16.03 76.87 -1.95
C ASN A 143 -16.36 78.24 -1.35
N ALA A 144 -16.18 79.31 -2.13
CA ALA A 144 -16.62 80.67 -1.83
C ALA A 144 -17.78 81.10 -2.73
N THR A 145 -18.64 82.00 -2.26
CA THR A 145 -19.62 82.66 -3.13
C THR A 145 -18.92 83.64 -4.07
N GLN A 146 -19.16 83.47 -5.37
CA GLN A 146 -18.48 84.14 -6.49
C GLN A 146 -18.29 85.66 -6.30
N GLY A 147 -17.04 86.12 -6.29
CA GLY A 147 -16.69 87.52 -5.98
C GLY A 147 -15.63 88.12 -6.91
N HIS A 148 -16.08 88.67 -8.04
CA HIS A 148 -15.38 89.53 -9.03
C HIS A 148 -13.99 89.09 -9.58
N PRO A 149 -13.80 88.97 -10.93
CA PRO A 149 -12.59 88.34 -11.50
C PRO A 149 -11.26 89.13 -11.50
N LEU A 150 -11.09 90.20 -10.68
CA LEU A 150 -10.07 91.23 -10.92
C LEU A 150 -9.28 91.75 -9.70
N GLU A 151 -9.37 91.13 -8.51
CA GLU A 151 -8.58 91.53 -7.32
C GLU A 151 -7.88 90.32 -6.66
N ALA A 152 -6.71 90.54 -6.04
CA ALA A 152 -5.88 89.48 -5.49
C ALA A 152 -6.28 89.05 -4.06
N TYR A 153 -6.43 87.75 -3.82
CA TYR A 153 -6.81 87.17 -2.54
C TYR A 153 -6.14 85.81 -2.25
N ASN A 154 -5.86 85.56 -0.97
CA ASN A 154 -5.26 84.33 -0.47
C ASN A 154 -6.24 83.56 0.42
N TRP A 155 -6.24 82.24 0.29
CA TRP A 155 -6.81 81.35 1.30
C TRP A 155 -5.86 81.22 2.49
N GLN A 156 -6.40 81.21 3.71
CA GLN A 156 -5.63 81.05 4.94
C GLN A 156 -6.20 79.95 5.82
N PHE A 157 -5.31 79.23 6.52
CA PHE A 157 -5.64 78.15 7.43
C PHE A 157 -4.94 78.30 8.79
N GLN A 158 -5.45 77.61 9.82
CA GLN A 158 -4.93 77.66 11.18
C GLN A 158 -5.39 76.45 12.01
N ALA A 159 -4.45 75.73 12.66
CA ALA A 159 -4.76 74.78 13.73
C ALA A 159 -3.74 74.91 14.87
N LEU A 160 -4.20 74.72 16.12
CA LEU A 160 -3.45 74.70 17.40
C LEU A 160 -2.58 75.93 17.76
N SER A 161 -2.28 76.83 16.81
CA SER A 161 -1.51 78.07 17.02
C SER A 161 -2.37 79.31 16.82
N ASP A 162 -1.97 80.44 17.40
CA ASP A 162 -2.66 81.74 17.25
C ASP A 162 -2.31 82.49 15.94
N GLN A 163 -1.62 81.86 14.99
CA GLN A 163 -1.19 82.49 13.73
C GLN A 163 -1.83 81.82 12.51
N TRP A 164 -2.39 82.64 11.62
CA TRP A 164 -2.92 82.22 10.33
C TRP A 164 -1.77 82.05 9.32
N GLN A 165 -1.84 80.99 8.52
CA GLN A 165 -0.89 80.67 7.46
C GLN A 165 -1.59 80.69 6.10
N ASP A 166 -0.90 81.09 5.04
CA ASP A 166 -1.45 81.09 3.69
C ASP A 166 -1.43 79.67 3.10
N VAL A 167 -2.52 79.25 2.46
CA VAL A 167 -2.57 78.04 1.64
C VAL A 167 -1.78 78.34 0.35
N LEU A 168 -0.52 77.91 0.30
CA LEU A 168 0.44 78.27 -0.76
C LEU A 168 0.05 77.76 -2.16
N ILE A 169 -0.93 76.86 -2.26
CA ILE A 169 -1.18 76.04 -3.45
C ILE A 169 -2.05 76.78 -4.47
N GLN A 170 -2.98 77.64 -4.03
CA GLN A 170 -4.05 78.17 -4.88
C GLN A 170 -4.44 79.62 -4.50
N GLN A 171 -3.85 80.61 -5.18
CA GLN A 171 -4.24 82.03 -5.11
C GLN A 171 -5.30 82.36 -6.16
N ASN A 172 -6.22 83.29 -5.85
CA ASN A 172 -7.25 83.80 -6.76
C ASN A 172 -8.18 82.70 -7.36
N GLN A 173 -8.49 81.66 -6.57
CA GLN A 173 -9.46 80.64 -6.96
C GLN A 173 -10.69 80.64 -6.04
N ASP A 174 -11.87 80.63 -6.64
CA ASP A 174 -13.18 80.66 -5.95
C ASP A 174 -13.45 79.37 -5.14
N ASN A 175 -12.63 78.34 -5.32
CA ASN A 175 -12.61 77.11 -4.53
C ASN A 175 -11.17 76.61 -4.38
N ILE A 176 -10.91 75.85 -3.31
CA ILE A 176 -9.65 75.12 -3.11
C ILE A 176 -9.90 73.67 -2.74
N THR A 177 -9.00 72.78 -3.17
CA THR A 177 -8.92 71.40 -2.68
C THR A 177 -7.62 71.24 -1.89
N VAL A 178 -7.70 70.69 -0.67
CA VAL A 178 -6.55 70.52 0.23
C VAL A 178 -6.63 69.22 1.03
N SER A 179 -5.47 68.57 1.20
CA SER A 179 -5.24 67.47 2.13
C SER A 179 -4.52 67.90 3.41
N LEU A 180 -4.38 67.00 4.39
CA LEU A 180 -3.60 67.27 5.60
C LEU A 180 -2.09 67.39 5.30
N ASN A 181 -1.60 66.64 4.30
CA ASN A 181 -0.23 66.72 3.79
C ASN A 181 0.05 68.05 3.09
N ASP A 182 -0.92 68.60 2.36
CA ASP A 182 -0.83 69.92 1.71
C ASP A 182 -0.65 71.07 2.70
N LEU A 183 -1.19 70.92 3.91
CA LEU A 183 -1.20 71.96 4.95
C LEU A 183 0.00 71.88 5.89
N TYR A 184 0.45 70.66 6.26
CA TYR A 184 1.50 70.46 7.28
C TYR A 184 2.67 69.58 6.83
N GLY A 185 2.67 69.07 5.60
CA GLY A 185 3.73 68.22 5.05
C GLY A 185 4.02 67.01 5.94
N ALA A 186 5.31 66.76 6.22
CA ALA A 186 5.76 65.64 7.06
C ALA A 186 5.20 65.62 8.49
N ASN A 187 4.54 66.69 8.96
CA ASN A 187 3.90 66.74 10.27
C ASN A 187 2.40 66.37 10.24
N ALA A 188 1.81 66.09 9.07
CA ALA A 188 0.37 65.89 8.87
C ALA A 188 -0.27 64.98 9.92
N ASN A 189 0.31 63.80 10.18
CA ASN A 189 -0.21 62.81 11.12
C ASN A 189 -0.36 63.34 12.56
N SER A 190 0.37 64.41 12.94
CA SER A 190 0.25 65.06 14.25
C SER A 190 -0.99 65.96 14.37
N TYR A 191 -1.66 66.26 13.26
CA TYR A 191 -2.86 67.10 13.18
C TYR A 191 -4.12 66.31 12.79
N LEU A 192 -4.03 64.98 12.68
CA LEU A 192 -5.20 64.11 12.55
C LEU A 192 -6.16 64.32 13.74
N ASN A 193 -7.46 64.21 13.48
CA ASN A 193 -8.53 64.44 14.46
C ASN A 193 -8.54 65.85 15.10
N THR A 194 -7.76 66.81 14.58
CA THR A 194 -7.66 68.18 15.09
C THR A 194 -8.48 69.15 14.23
N PRO A 195 -9.28 70.06 14.81
CA PRO A 195 -9.98 71.10 14.05
C PRO A 195 -9.01 72.11 13.40
N ILE A 196 -9.15 72.30 12.10
CA ILE A 196 -8.42 73.26 11.27
C ILE A 196 -9.39 74.32 10.76
N ASN A 197 -9.09 75.59 11.05
CA ASN A 197 -9.88 76.73 10.65
C ASN A 197 -9.43 77.28 9.28
N PHE A 198 -10.36 77.75 8.46
CA PHE A 198 -10.12 78.35 7.14
C PHE A 198 -10.83 79.70 6.97
N ARG A 199 -10.21 80.62 6.23
CA ARG A 199 -10.77 81.91 5.79
C ARG A 199 -10.13 82.40 4.48
N ILE A 200 -10.69 83.42 3.85
CA ILE A 200 -10.09 84.16 2.72
C ILE A 200 -9.65 85.55 3.21
N HIS A 201 -8.51 86.01 2.69
CA HIS A 201 -7.92 87.34 2.92
C HIS A 201 -7.78 88.09 1.58
N ASN A 202 -8.48 89.21 1.41
CA ASN A 202 -8.29 90.11 0.26
C ASN A 202 -7.11 91.04 0.54
N GLN A 203 -6.11 91.02 -0.35
CA GLN A 203 -4.86 91.75 -0.15
C GLN A 203 -4.98 93.27 -0.42
N PHE A 204 -5.93 93.69 -1.26
CA PHE A 204 -6.05 95.09 -1.70
C PHE A 204 -6.65 96.00 -0.62
N ASN A 205 -7.62 95.49 0.15
CA ASN A 205 -8.35 96.25 1.16
C ASN A 205 -8.22 95.67 2.58
N ASN A 206 -7.44 94.60 2.76
CA ASN A 206 -7.19 93.92 4.03
C ASN A 206 -8.47 93.36 4.70
N TYR A 207 -9.44 92.93 3.89
CA TYR A 207 -10.69 92.33 4.32
C TYR A 207 -10.55 90.80 4.51
N TYR A 208 -11.34 90.24 5.42
CA TYR A 208 -11.38 88.80 5.71
C TYR A 208 -12.81 88.26 5.63
N SER A 209 -12.98 87.04 5.12
CA SER A 209 -14.25 86.32 5.13
C SER A 209 -14.66 85.87 6.54
N ASN A 210 -15.84 85.24 6.65
CA ASN A 210 -16.16 84.35 7.75
C ASN A 210 -15.17 83.18 7.83
N THR A 211 -15.09 82.54 9.01
CA THR A 211 -14.27 81.36 9.27
C THR A 211 -15.12 80.09 9.32
N LYS A 212 -14.57 78.96 8.83
CA LYS A 212 -15.14 77.61 8.97
C LYS A 212 -14.08 76.64 9.52
N SER A 213 -14.48 75.57 10.18
CA SER A 213 -13.59 74.61 10.87
C SER A 213 -13.85 73.18 10.40
N TYR A 214 -12.79 72.43 10.08
CA TYR A 214 -12.85 71.06 9.55
C TYR A 214 -11.90 70.12 10.28
N VAL A 215 -12.24 68.84 10.38
CA VAL A 215 -11.42 67.80 11.01
C VAL A 215 -11.07 66.74 9.96
N PHE A 216 -9.77 66.47 9.79
CA PHE A 216 -9.27 65.41 8.91
C PHE A 216 -9.10 64.12 9.70
N THR A 217 -9.45 63.00 9.07
CA THR A 217 -9.47 61.66 9.64
C THR A 217 -8.78 60.71 8.67
N ASP A 218 -7.87 59.86 9.16
CA ASP A 218 -7.17 58.87 8.35
C ASP A 218 -8.17 57.85 7.74
N CYS A 219 -7.84 57.28 6.58
CA CYS A 219 -8.60 56.18 5.98
C CYS A 219 -8.08 54.81 6.50
N SER A 220 -8.78 53.72 6.17
CA SER A 220 -8.23 52.36 6.31
C SER A 220 -6.94 52.20 5.48
N PRO A 221 -5.87 51.56 6.00
CA PRO A 221 -4.71 51.18 5.20
C PRO A 221 -5.13 50.33 4.00
N GLY A 222 -4.67 50.67 2.80
CA GLY A 222 -4.93 49.90 1.59
C GLY A 222 -4.12 48.61 1.52
N LEU A 223 -4.56 47.66 0.70
CA LEU A 223 -3.78 46.46 0.39
C LEU A 223 -2.68 46.78 -0.62
N VAL A 224 -1.42 46.48 -0.29
CA VAL A 224 -0.29 46.51 -1.25
C VAL A 224 -0.41 45.35 -2.22
N GLN A 225 -0.90 44.21 -1.73
CA GLN A 225 -1.10 43.00 -2.49
C GLN A 225 -2.60 42.72 -2.57
N ASP A 226 -3.22 43.17 -3.66
CA ASP A 226 -4.61 42.90 -4.00
C ASP A 226 -4.67 42.11 -5.33
N PRO A 227 -5.23 40.88 -5.35
CA PRO A 227 -5.75 40.15 -4.20
C PRO A 227 -4.66 39.65 -3.21
N PRO A 228 -5.02 39.43 -1.92
CA PRO A 228 -4.13 38.84 -0.90
C PRO A 228 -3.54 37.48 -1.28
N THR A 229 -2.42 37.10 -0.66
CA THR A 229 -1.82 35.78 -0.88
C THR A 229 -2.58 34.70 -0.09
N ALA A 230 -3.34 33.88 -0.80
CA ALA A 230 -3.87 32.63 -0.25
C ALA A 230 -2.74 31.64 0.05
N ILE A 231 -2.73 31.07 1.24
CA ILE A 231 -1.87 29.95 1.62
C ILE A 231 -2.75 28.69 1.63
N PRO A 232 -2.52 27.72 0.74
CA PRO A 232 -3.36 26.52 0.66
C PRO A 232 -3.20 25.67 1.94
N PRO A 233 -4.22 24.88 2.32
CA PRO A 233 -4.08 23.90 3.40
C PRO A 233 -3.00 22.86 3.04
N THR A 234 -2.33 22.32 4.05
CA THR A 234 -1.23 21.35 3.89
C THR A 234 -1.69 20.09 3.12
N CYS A 235 -2.93 19.64 3.38
CA CYS A 235 -3.57 18.48 2.79
C CYS A 235 -4.96 18.83 2.24
N SER A 236 -5.56 17.91 1.48
CA SER A 236 -6.89 18.11 0.86
C SER A 236 -8.04 18.27 1.86
N ASP A 237 -7.82 17.80 3.07
CA ASP A 237 -8.75 17.59 4.18
C ASP A 237 -8.24 18.20 5.50
N SER A 238 -7.05 18.84 5.49
CA SER A 238 -6.55 19.55 6.65
C SER A 238 -7.21 20.92 6.79
N GLY A 239 -7.35 21.35 8.04
CA GLY A 239 -8.02 22.60 8.40
C GLY A 239 -7.08 23.78 8.58
N ASP A 240 -6.02 23.91 7.80
CA ASP A 240 -4.89 24.82 8.05
C ASP A 240 -4.57 25.77 6.88
N GLY A 241 -5.48 25.88 5.91
CA GLY A 241 -5.41 26.91 4.87
C GLY A 241 -5.59 28.30 5.48
N SER A 242 -4.74 29.25 5.10
CA SER A 242 -4.65 30.60 5.71
C SER A 242 -4.54 31.69 4.64
N VAL A 243 -4.51 32.97 5.04
CA VAL A 243 -4.29 34.08 4.09
C VAL A 243 -3.27 35.08 4.64
N GLN A 244 -2.26 35.39 3.83
CA GLN A 244 -1.29 36.45 4.12
C GLN A 244 -1.77 37.77 3.51
N ILE A 245 -1.93 38.76 4.37
CA ILE A 245 -2.43 40.11 4.08
C ILE A 245 -1.27 41.09 4.22
N GLN A 246 -1.14 42.05 3.31
CA GLN A 246 -0.11 43.08 3.35
C GLN A 246 -0.69 44.48 3.16
N PHE A 247 -0.47 45.35 4.14
CA PHE A 247 -1.01 46.72 4.18
C PHE A 247 0.04 47.76 3.78
N ASP A 248 -0.41 48.86 3.18
CA ASP A 248 0.42 49.94 2.63
C ASP A 248 1.15 50.76 3.71
N ARG A 249 0.55 50.88 4.89
CA ARG A 249 1.14 51.49 6.07
C ARG A 249 0.95 50.64 7.33
N SER A 250 1.78 50.94 8.32
CA SER A 250 1.63 50.43 9.70
C SER A 250 0.38 51.04 10.36
N LEU A 251 -0.25 50.30 11.28
CA LEU A 251 -1.31 50.85 12.13
C LEU A 251 -0.70 51.75 13.22
N ALA A 252 -1.36 52.87 13.50
CA ALA A 252 -0.97 53.76 14.60
C ALA A 252 -1.36 53.19 15.98
N ILE A 253 -0.75 53.71 17.05
CA ILE A 253 -0.82 53.10 18.40
C ILE A 253 -2.24 52.98 18.99
N ASN A 254 -3.17 53.85 18.57
CA ASN A 254 -4.58 53.85 18.96
C ASN A 254 -5.53 53.53 17.79
N GLU A 255 -5.00 53.08 16.67
CA GLU A 255 -5.77 52.62 15.52
C GLU A 255 -6.17 51.16 15.72
N ARG A 256 -7.35 50.78 15.24
CA ARG A 256 -7.83 49.40 15.18
C ARG A 256 -8.46 49.16 13.82
N MET A 257 -8.22 47.99 13.25
CA MET A 257 -8.81 47.58 11.97
C MET A 257 -9.65 46.34 12.16
N LEU A 258 -10.93 46.41 11.79
CA LEU A 258 -11.83 45.27 11.81
C LEU A 258 -11.83 44.61 10.43
N VAL A 259 -11.46 43.34 10.38
CA VAL A 259 -11.37 42.55 9.14
C VAL A 259 -12.38 41.40 9.17
N TYR A 260 -13.05 41.22 8.04
CA TYR A 260 -13.95 40.10 7.74
C TYR A 260 -13.39 39.31 6.55
N VAL A 261 -13.37 37.98 6.62
CA VAL A 261 -13.37 37.14 5.41
C VAL A 261 -14.84 37.06 5.01
N GLU A 262 -15.10 37.25 3.72
CA GLU A 262 -16.36 36.83 3.13
C GLU A 262 -16.07 35.69 2.15
N ASN A 263 -16.83 34.60 2.23
CA ASN A 263 -16.79 33.53 1.24
C ASN A 263 -17.86 33.78 0.17
N GLN A 264 -17.58 33.32 -1.05
CA GLN A 264 -18.60 33.31 -2.10
C GLN A 264 -19.53 32.11 -1.91
N GLU A 265 -20.83 32.35 -2.02
CA GLU A 265 -21.88 31.34 -2.02
C GLU A 265 -22.15 30.82 -3.44
N THR A 266 -22.85 29.69 -3.57
CA THR A 266 -23.11 29.05 -4.88
C THR A 266 -23.94 29.89 -5.86
N ASP A 267 -24.65 30.90 -5.38
CA ASP A 267 -25.41 31.86 -6.19
C ASP A 267 -24.60 33.12 -6.57
N GLY A 268 -23.33 33.18 -6.16
CA GLY A 268 -22.43 34.31 -6.39
C GLY A 268 -22.51 35.41 -5.34
N THR A 269 -23.41 35.31 -4.34
CA THR A 269 -23.46 36.24 -3.21
C THR A 269 -22.28 36.03 -2.26
N TRP A 270 -22.11 36.95 -1.31
CA TRP A 270 -21.02 36.93 -0.33
C TRP A 270 -21.59 36.86 1.08
N SER A 271 -21.06 35.94 1.90
CA SER A 271 -21.44 35.79 3.30
C SER A 271 -20.20 35.86 4.20
N THR A 272 -20.36 36.31 5.45
CA THR A 272 -19.22 36.40 6.39
C THR A 272 -18.76 35.01 6.82
N TYR A 273 -17.50 34.70 6.55
CA TYR A 273 -16.88 33.43 6.91
C TYR A 273 -16.24 33.51 8.30
N GLY A 274 -16.82 32.81 9.27
CA GLY A 274 -16.32 32.80 10.65
C GLY A 274 -16.53 34.11 11.40
N ASN A 275 -15.64 34.41 12.33
CA ASN A 275 -15.69 35.62 13.15
C ASN A 275 -14.98 36.80 12.46
N SER A 276 -15.34 38.02 12.83
CA SER A 276 -14.54 39.21 12.53
C SER A 276 -13.36 39.32 13.49
N TYR A 277 -12.24 39.87 13.03
CA TYR A 277 -11.00 40.02 13.80
C TYR A 277 -10.64 41.50 13.90
N ILE A 278 -10.32 41.94 15.11
CA ILE A 278 -9.79 43.28 15.38
C ILE A 278 -8.27 43.16 15.38
N LEU A 279 -7.62 43.76 14.39
CA LEU A 279 -6.17 43.86 14.29
C LEU A 279 -5.69 45.19 14.86
N ASP A 280 -4.53 45.18 15.50
CA ASP A 280 -3.88 46.36 16.03
C ASP A 280 -2.40 46.50 15.66
N ALA A 281 -1.78 47.58 16.14
CA ALA A 281 -0.40 47.91 15.88
C ALA A 281 0.59 46.80 16.29
N THR A 282 0.23 45.90 17.21
CA THR A 282 1.05 44.73 17.60
C THR A 282 0.86 43.53 16.67
N ASP A 283 -0.31 43.38 16.04
CA ASP A 283 -0.60 42.30 15.10
C ASP A 283 0.05 42.56 13.72
N ILE A 284 0.04 43.81 13.25
CA ILE A 284 0.45 44.18 11.88
C ILE A 284 1.88 44.70 11.80
N ASN A 285 2.36 45.43 12.81
CA ASN A 285 3.67 46.10 12.75
C ASN A 285 4.82 45.16 13.18
N SER A 286 4.84 43.97 12.60
CA SER A 286 5.99 43.06 12.62
C SER A 286 7.19 43.69 11.87
N ALA A 287 8.39 43.16 12.09
CA ALA A 287 9.65 43.83 11.74
C ALA A 287 9.85 44.06 10.22
N ASN A 288 9.37 45.23 9.76
CA ASN A 288 9.57 45.85 8.45
C ASN A 288 8.71 45.35 7.26
N SER A 289 7.54 44.75 7.48
CA SER A 289 6.71 44.22 6.36
C SER A 289 5.23 44.64 6.30
N ASN A 290 4.63 45.16 7.39
CA ASN A 290 3.18 45.45 7.50
C ASN A 290 2.29 44.24 7.10
N THR A 291 2.74 43.03 7.42
CA THR A 291 2.08 41.78 7.06
C THR A 291 1.41 41.13 8.26
N TYR A 292 0.19 40.63 8.04
CA TYR A 292 -0.53 39.76 8.96
C TYR A 292 -0.85 38.43 8.26
N VAL A 293 -0.56 37.30 8.91
CA VAL A 293 -1.01 35.98 8.46
C VAL A 293 -2.25 35.64 9.27
N TRP A 294 -3.39 35.57 8.59
CA TRP A 294 -4.65 35.21 9.22
C TRP A 294 -4.82 33.70 9.20
N ASP A 295 -4.90 33.13 10.40
CA ASP A 295 -5.04 31.69 10.67
C ASP A 295 -6.45 31.30 11.19
N PRO A 296 -7.48 31.28 10.33
CA PRO A 296 -8.67 30.49 10.51
C PRO A 296 -8.66 29.30 9.52
N ILE A 297 -9.44 28.25 9.79
CA ILE A 297 -9.58 27.11 8.88
C ILE A 297 -10.22 27.52 7.54
N LEU A 298 -9.44 27.93 6.52
CA LEU A 298 -9.98 28.23 5.19
C LEU A 298 -10.12 26.95 4.36
N VAL A 299 -11.36 26.50 4.18
CA VAL A 299 -11.69 25.41 3.23
C VAL A 299 -11.59 25.89 1.77
N PRO A 300 -11.45 25.00 0.77
CA PRO A 300 -11.37 25.42 -0.63
C PRO A 300 -12.62 26.16 -1.11
N ASN A 301 -12.50 27.47 -1.32
CA ASN A 301 -13.54 28.34 -1.85
C ASN A 301 -12.92 29.63 -2.41
N ILE A 302 -13.76 30.47 -3.03
CA ILE A 302 -13.45 31.85 -3.38
C ILE A 302 -13.77 32.74 -2.16
N TYR A 303 -12.84 33.60 -1.79
CA TYR A 303 -12.91 34.50 -0.65
C TYR A 303 -12.57 35.94 -1.04
N ARG A 304 -12.97 36.90 -0.22
CA ARG A 304 -12.46 38.28 -0.24
C ARG A 304 -12.31 38.80 1.17
N LEU A 305 -11.49 39.82 1.34
CA LEU A 305 -11.44 40.59 2.58
C LEU A 305 -12.38 41.80 2.47
N ARG A 306 -13.06 42.09 3.57
CA ARG A 306 -13.74 43.38 3.80
C ARG A 306 -13.16 43.98 5.08
N TYR A 307 -12.73 45.24 5.05
CA TYR A 307 -11.98 45.83 6.15
C TYR A 307 -12.28 47.32 6.37
N VAL A 308 -12.32 47.71 7.65
CA VAL A 308 -12.57 49.09 8.11
C VAL A 308 -11.62 49.45 9.24
N SER A 309 -11.04 50.65 9.21
CA SER A 309 -10.29 51.21 10.34
C SER A 309 -11.16 52.12 11.22
N LYS A 310 -10.80 52.22 12.51
CA LYS A 310 -11.35 53.15 13.48
C LYS A 310 -10.25 53.57 14.45
N TYR A 311 -10.11 54.87 14.70
CA TYR A 311 -9.27 55.37 15.79
C TYR A 311 -10.04 55.28 17.10
N ASP A 312 -9.51 54.59 18.11
CA ASP A 312 -10.18 54.43 19.40
C ASP A 312 -10.06 55.73 20.23
N VAL A 313 -11.21 56.29 20.61
CA VAL A 313 -11.33 57.56 21.34
C VAL A 313 -11.71 57.29 22.81
N ALA A 314 -10.94 56.43 23.46
CA ALA A 314 -10.87 56.24 24.92
C ALA A 314 -12.17 55.83 25.66
N THR A 315 -13.29 55.56 24.98
CA THR A 315 -14.52 55.05 25.62
C THR A 315 -15.16 53.93 24.81
N ILE A 316 -15.06 52.72 25.39
CA ILE A 316 -15.69 51.43 25.08
C ILE A 316 -16.91 51.49 24.13
N ASP A 317 -16.67 51.41 22.82
CA ASP A 317 -17.52 50.70 21.86
C ASP A 317 -16.69 50.23 20.64
N PRO A 318 -16.36 48.92 20.55
CA PRO A 318 -15.55 48.37 19.46
C PRO A 318 -16.35 48.16 18.16
N THR A 319 -17.66 48.41 18.14
CA THR A 319 -18.44 48.31 16.90
C THR A 319 -18.25 49.55 16.02
N PRO A 320 -17.92 49.40 14.72
CA PRO A 320 -18.07 50.45 13.75
C PRO A 320 -19.55 50.63 13.42
N ASP A 321 -20.01 51.88 13.29
CA ASP A 321 -21.36 52.17 12.79
C ASP A 321 -21.38 51.95 11.27
N PRO A 322 -22.14 50.97 10.74
CA PRO A 322 -22.23 50.73 9.30
C PRO A 322 -22.95 51.87 8.54
N ALA A 323 -23.47 52.90 9.23
CA ALA A 323 -24.05 54.09 8.61
C ALA A 323 -23.02 55.16 8.17
N ASN A 324 -21.71 54.94 8.36
CA ASN A 324 -20.66 55.82 7.82
C ASN A 324 -19.89 55.16 6.66
N PRO A 325 -20.29 55.39 5.39
CA PRO A 325 -19.87 54.58 4.24
C PRO A 325 -18.46 54.90 3.68
N ASN A 326 -17.65 55.70 4.37
CA ASN A 326 -16.45 56.32 3.79
C ASN A 326 -15.12 55.61 4.14
N SER A 327 -15.14 54.33 4.54
CA SER A 327 -13.93 53.56 4.88
C SER A 327 -14.08 52.03 4.74
N ASP A 328 -15.13 51.54 4.07
CA ASP A 328 -15.47 50.12 3.92
C ASP A 328 -14.86 49.56 2.63
N GLU A 329 -13.62 49.09 2.75
CA GLU A 329 -12.82 48.63 1.62
C GLU A 329 -12.95 47.12 1.40
N MET A 330 -12.80 46.69 0.14
CA MET A 330 -12.90 45.29 -0.27
C MET A 330 -11.70 44.88 -1.13
N SER A 331 -11.15 43.69 -0.86
CA SER A 331 -10.16 43.10 -1.76
C SER A 331 -10.81 42.56 -3.05
N GLN A 332 -10.01 42.42 -4.09
CA GLN A 332 -10.32 41.47 -5.16
C GLN A 332 -10.50 40.06 -4.59
N PRO A 333 -11.36 39.22 -5.21
CA PRO A 333 -11.49 37.83 -4.84
C PRO A 333 -10.18 37.04 -5.00
N PHE A 334 -9.87 36.20 -4.02
CA PHE A 334 -8.81 35.19 -4.08
C PHE A 334 -9.41 33.80 -3.92
N THR A 335 -8.74 32.79 -4.46
CA THR A 335 -9.16 31.38 -4.34
C THR A 335 -8.21 30.66 -3.40
N VAL A 336 -8.75 30.04 -2.36
CA VAL A 336 -8.02 29.01 -1.60
C VAL A 336 -8.25 27.69 -2.32
N THR A 337 -7.18 27.06 -2.81
CA THR A 337 -7.24 25.74 -3.44
C THR A 337 -6.64 24.70 -2.51
N ALA A 338 -7.31 23.57 -2.33
CA ALA A 338 -6.69 22.40 -1.71
C ALA A 338 -5.75 21.69 -2.69
N PRO A 339 -4.71 21.00 -2.19
CA PRO A 339 -4.08 19.91 -2.91
C PRO A 339 -5.12 18.85 -3.33
N ALA A 340 -4.85 18.11 -4.40
CA ALA A 340 -5.70 16.96 -4.75
C ALA A 340 -5.66 15.91 -3.63
N PRO A 341 -6.75 15.18 -3.33
CA PRO A 341 -6.71 14.11 -2.33
C PRO A 341 -5.68 13.03 -2.68
N VAL A 342 -4.99 12.52 -1.66
CA VAL A 342 -4.05 11.40 -1.85
C VAL A 342 -4.83 10.16 -2.29
N ALA A 343 -4.40 9.58 -3.41
CA ALA A 343 -5.03 8.44 -4.06
C ALA A 343 -4.02 7.32 -4.29
N LEU A 344 -4.51 6.07 -4.26
CA LEU A 344 -3.70 4.86 -4.36
C LEU A 344 -4.28 3.92 -5.42
N THR A 345 -3.42 3.40 -6.28
CA THR A 345 -3.66 2.19 -7.08
C THR A 345 -2.53 1.19 -6.82
N TYR A 346 -2.71 -0.07 -7.23
CA TYR A 346 -1.70 -1.10 -7.03
C TYR A 346 -1.72 -2.13 -8.16
N SER A 347 -0.60 -2.83 -8.31
CA SER A 347 -0.52 -4.14 -8.98
C SER A 347 0.05 -5.15 -7.99
N LYS A 348 -0.36 -6.41 -8.09
CA LYS A 348 0.13 -7.50 -7.25
C LYS A 348 0.59 -8.70 -8.07
N GLU A 349 1.47 -9.50 -7.49
CA GLU A 349 1.80 -10.85 -7.94
C GLU A 349 1.48 -11.82 -6.80
N ASP A 350 0.68 -12.83 -7.12
CA ASP A 350 0.26 -13.86 -6.17
C ASP A 350 1.34 -14.92 -5.97
N VAL A 351 1.27 -15.67 -4.86
CA VAL A 351 2.24 -16.71 -4.53
C VAL A 351 1.97 -17.94 -5.40
N LEU A 352 3.01 -18.46 -6.06
CA LEU A 352 2.89 -19.56 -7.02
C LEU A 352 2.97 -20.97 -6.40
N CYS A 353 3.45 -21.06 -5.15
CA CYS A 353 3.67 -22.30 -4.41
C CYS A 353 3.09 -22.18 -2.99
N HIS A 354 2.22 -23.12 -2.60
CA HIS A 354 1.60 -23.16 -1.27
C HIS A 354 2.61 -22.97 -0.13
N GLY A 355 2.35 -22.03 0.78
CA GLY A 355 3.19 -21.71 1.93
C GLY A 355 4.51 -21.00 1.60
N ALA A 356 4.73 -20.56 0.36
CA ALA A 356 5.86 -19.73 0.00
C ALA A 356 5.59 -18.24 0.28
N ASN A 357 6.65 -17.43 0.25
CA ASN A 357 6.59 -16.00 0.49
C ASN A 357 7.12 -15.19 -0.71
N THR A 358 6.70 -15.57 -1.92
CA THR A 358 7.17 -14.94 -3.17
C THR A 358 6.27 -13.81 -3.67
N GLY A 359 5.17 -13.51 -2.98
CA GLY A 359 4.19 -12.53 -3.42
C GLY A 359 4.75 -11.12 -3.41
N SER A 360 4.17 -10.24 -4.25
CA SER A 360 4.57 -8.85 -4.34
C SER A 360 3.38 -7.90 -4.47
N ILE A 361 3.54 -6.68 -3.95
CA ILE A 361 2.62 -5.55 -4.16
C ILE A 361 3.46 -4.36 -4.59
N THR A 362 3.12 -3.76 -5.72
CA THR A 362 3.64 -2.47 -6.17
C THR A 362 2.54 -1.43 -6.04
N ILE A 363 2.77 -0.41 -5.23
CA ILE A 363 1.84 0.69 -5.00
C ILE A 363 2.16 1.84 -5.97
N THR A 364 1.12 2.49 -6.50
CA THR A 364 1.25 3.74 -7.25
C THR A 364 0.39 4.79 -6.57
N ALA A 365 0.99 5.93 -6.24
CA ALA A 365 0.31 7.01 -5.52
C ALA A 365 0.25 8.29 -6.35
N SER A 366 -0.77 9.10 -6.10
CA SER A 366 -0.96 10.42 -6.67
C SER A 366 -1.71 11.33 -5.70
N GLY A 367 -1.75 12.64 -5.97
CA GLY A 367 -2.36 13.62 -5.07
C GLY A 367 -1.47 14.02 -3.89
N GLY A 368 -2.07 14.68 -2.90
CA GLY A 368 -1.33 15.43 -1.89
C GLY A 368 -0.46 16.52 -2.52
N THR A 369 0.68 16.78 -1.90
CA THR A 369 1.72 17.71 -2.35
C THR A 369 2.62 17.14 -3.47
N GLY A 370 2.41 15.90 -3.89
CA GLY A 370 2.99 15.32 -5.10
C GLY A 370 4.46 14.90 -5.02
N SER A 371 5.09 14.88 -3.83
CA SER A 371 6.47 14.41 -3.69
C SER A 371 6.77 13.77 -2.33
N GLY A 372 7.76 12.88 -2.32
CA GLY A 372 8.25 12.22 -1.11
C GLY A 372 7.24 11.28 -0.45
N TYR A 373 6.54 10.46 -1.24
CA TYR A 373 5.60 9.48 -0.69
C TYR A 373 6.31 8.40 0.13
N GLU A 374 5.64 7.99 1.21
CA GLU A 374 5.95 6.79 1.97
C GLU A 374 4.75 5.83 1.97
N TYR A 375 5.05 4.54 1.96
CA TYR A 375 4.10 3.47 1.70
C TYR A 375 4.05 2.49 2.88
N SER A 376 2.87 1.94 3.13
CA SER A 376 2.59 0.96 4.18
C SER A 376 1.77 -0.21 3.62
N ILE A 377 2.03 -1.43 4.09
CA ILE A 377 1.20 -2.63 3.84
C ILE A 377 0.48 -3.15 5.10
N ASP A 378 0.71 -2.52 6.26
CA ASP A 378 0.33 -3.02 7.59
C ASP A 378 -0.56 -2.01 8.35
N ASN A 379 -1.40 -1.28 7.60
CA ASN A 379 -2.30 -0.24 8.13
C ASN A 379 -1.57 0.87 8.91
N GLY A 380 -0.38 1.27 8.44
CA GLY A 380 0.38 2.42 8.92
C GLY A 380 1.24 2.12 10.15
N THR A 381 1.51 0.85 10.43
CA THR A 381 2.39 0.43 11.54
C THR A 381 3.86 0.63 11.17
N THR A 382 4.22 0.35 9.91
CA THR A 382 5.55 0.61 9.35
C THR A 382 5.46 1.30 7.99
N TRP A 383 6.45 2.14 7.71
CA TRP A 383 6.49 2.98 6.51
C TRP A 383 7.83 2.86 5.82
N GLN A 384 7.83 2.87 4.48
CA GLN A 384 9.03 2.89 3.65
C GLN A 384 8.86 3.78 2.42
N SER A 385 9.94 4.37 1.93
CA SER A 385 9.94 5.16 0.68
C SER A 385 9.90 4.29 -0.60
N SER A 386 10.11 2.98 -0.49
CA SER A 386 9.95 2.04 -1.61
C SER A 386 8.47 1.74 -1.83
N ASN A 387 8.00 1.92 -3.06
CA ASN A 387 6.63 1.58 -3.45
C ASN A 387 6.44 0.08 -3.76
N LEU A 388 7.54 -0.69 -3.79
CA LEU A 388 7.54 -2.15 -3.96
C LEU A 388 7.70 -2.84 -2.60
N PHE A 389 6.79 -3.77 -2.34
CA PHE A 389 6.86 -4.75 -1.26
C PHE A 389 6.96 -6.14 -1.89
N SER A 390 7.99 -6.89 -1.51
CA SER A 390 8.24 -8.27 -1.95
C SER A 390 8.47 -9.16 -0.74
N GLY A 391 8.49 -10.47 -0.94
CA GLY A 391 8.62 -11.41 0.18
C GLY A 391 7.28 -11.68 0.90
N LEU A 392 6.15 -11.39 0.25
CA LEU A 392 4.83 -11.46 0.87
C LEU A 392 4.31 -12.90 0.88
N THR A 393 3.73 -13.29 2.01
CA THR A 393 3.07 -14.60 2.22
C THR A 393 1.71 -14.64 1.53
N GLY A 394 1.35 -15.81 1.01
CA GLY A 394 0.02 -16.13 0.49
C GLY A 394 -1.06 -16.23 1.58
N ASP A 395 -2.30 -16.46 1.16
CA ASP A 395 -3.51 -16.49 2.02
C ASP A 395 -3.59 -15.33 3.02
N THR A 396 -3.08 -14.15 2.63
CA THR A 396 -2.87 -13.01 3.53
C THR A 396 -3.43 -11.73 2.94
N THR A 397 -4.15 -10.95 3.76
CA THR A 397 -4.64 -9.61 3.41
C THR A 397 -3.70 -8.54 3.96
N TYR A 398 -3.15 -7.73 3.07
CA TYR A 398 -2.34 -6.55 3.37
C TYR A 398 -3.19 -5.29 3.28
N ASN A 399 -3.02 -4.35 4.21
CA ASN A 399 -3.83 -3.14 4.31
C ASN A 399 -2.99 -1.94 3.87
N LEU A 400 -3.18 -1.54 2.61
CA LEU A 400 -2.34 -0.56 1.94
C LEU A 400 -2.68 0.86 2.38
N LEU A 401 -1.65 1.61 2.74
CA LEU A 401 -1.70 3.06 2.96
C LEU A 401 -0.55 3.75 2.24
N VAL A 402 -0.76 5.02 1.95
CA VAL A 402 0.27 5.93 1.46
C VAL A 402 0.12 7.29 2.16
N GLN A 403 1.24 7.91 2.45
CA GLN A 403 1.34 9.29 2.92
C GLN A 403 2.34 10.06 2.03
N ASP A 404 2.22 11.38 1.96
CA ASP A 404 3.24 12.24 1.34
C ASP A 404 4.22 12.84 2.36
N SER A 405 5.20 13.60 1.88
CA SER A 405 6.24 14.23 2.72
C SER A 405 5.73 15.29 3.70
N ASN A 406 4.47 15.73 3.59
CA ASN A 406 3.81 16.65 4.51
C ASN A 406 2.83 15.92 5.46
N GLY A 407 2.78 14.59 5.42
CA GLY A 407 1.92 13.77 6.28
C GLY A 407 0.48 13.65 5.78
N CYS A 408 0.20 14.02 4.53
CA CYS A 408 -1.13 13.84 3.95
C CYS A 408 -1.35 12.36 3.65
N MET A 409 -2.24 11.71 4.43
CA MET A 409 -2.46 10.26 4.37
C MET A 409 -3.74 9.89 3.62
N LEU A 410 -3.75 8.72 2.99
CA LEU A 410 -5.00 8.08 2.57
C LEU A 410 -5.86 7.73 3.80
N GLN A 411 -7.07 8.27 3.90
CA GLN A 411 -7.92 8.15 5.10
C GLN A 411 -8.46 6.74 5.39
N THR A 412 -8.48 5.85 4.39
CA THR A 412 -8.97 4.47 4.53
C THR A 412 -7.98 3.52 3.86
N ALA A 413 -7.49 2.52 4.60
CA ALA A 413 -6.60 1.52 4.03
C ALA A 413 -7.30 0.66 2.97
N VAL A 414 -6.58 0.32 1.91
CA VAL A 414 -7.07 -0.53 0.82
C VAL A 414 -6.66 -1.97 1.09
N PRO A 415 -7.59 -2.90 1.40
CA PRO A 415 -7.24 -4.30 1.62
C PRO A 415 -6.91 -4.98 0.29
N VAL A 416 -5.79 -5.71 0.26
CA VAL A 416 -5.32 -6.49 -0.90
C VAL A 416 -4.96 -7.88 -0.43
N PHE A 417 -5.66 -8.89 -0.96
CA PHE A 417 -5.40 -10.30 -0.70
C PHE A 417 -4.33 -10.82 -1.68
N ILE A 418 -3.27 -11.42 -1.15
CA ILE A 418 -2.28 -12.21 -1.90
C ILE A 418 -2.72 -13.66 -1.83
N ASP A 419 -3.00 -14.23 -2.99
CA ASP A 419 -3.54 -15.58 -3.17
C ASP A 419 -2.40 -16.62 -3.23
N GLU A 420 -2.71 -17.89 -2.96
CA GLU A 420 -1.80 -19.02 -3.14
C GLU A 420 -2.55 -20.33 -3.44
N PRO A 421 -1.90 -21.40 -3.94
CA PRO A 421 -2.55 -22.68 -4.15
C PRO A 421 -3.02 -23.32 -2.83
N ASP A 422 -4.29 -23.72 -2.74
CA ASP A 422 -4.90 -24.36 -1.54
C ASP A 422 -4.13 -25.58 -1.00
N LEU A 423 -3.45 -26.32 -1.88
CA LEU A 423 -2.83 -27.61 -1.57
C LEU A 423 -1.33 -27.62 -1.87
N ALA A 424 -0.55 -27.95 -0.84
CA ALA A 424 0.85 -28.31 -0.97
C ALA A 424 1.06 -29.41 -2.03
N PHE A 425 2.10 -29.26 -2.85
CA PHE A 425 2.54 -30.31 -3.76
C PHE A 425 3.15 -31.45 -2.94
N THR A 426 2.48 -32.60 -2.90
CA THR A 426 2.98 -33.80 -2.20
C THR A 426 2.91 -35.04 -3.07
N ILE A 427 3.83 -35.97 -2.81
CA ILE A 427 3.95 -37.25 -3.47
C ILE A 427 3.86 -38.37 -2.43
N GLN A 428 2.99 -39.34 -2.70
CA GLN A 428 2.80 -40.58 -1.96
C GLN A 428 2.89 -41.79 -2.91
N ALA A 429 3.10 -42.99 -2.38
CA ALA A 429 3.04 -44.20 -3.19
C ALA A 429 1.57 -44.64 -3.35
N LEU A 430 1.12 -44.82 -4.60
CA LEU A 430 -0.20 -45.36 -4.93
C LEU A 430 -0.18 -46.89 -4.99
N ASN A 431 0.83 -47.44 -5.66
CA ASN A 431 1.04 -48.87 -5.85
C ASN A 431 2.53 -49.18 -5.89
N ILE A 432 2.92 -50.31 -5.30
CA ILE A 432 4.31 -50.77 -5.25
C ILE A 432 4.32 -52.27 -5.60
N VAL A 433 5.06 -52.64 -6.63
CA VAL A 433 5.26 -54.02 -7.07
C VAL A 433 6.75 -54.35 -6.96
N ASN A 434 7.08 -55.28 -6.06
CA ASN A 434 8.44 -55.79 -5.94
C ASN A 434 8.82 -56.66 -7.16
N PRO A 435 10.12 -56.83 -7.47
CA PRO A 435 10.59 -57.74 -8.50
C PRO A 435 10.08 -59.17 -8.28
N THR A 436 9.75 -59.88 -9.35
CA THR A 436 9.14 -61.22 -9.24
C THR A 436 10.14 -62.32 -8.88
N ALA A 437 11.44 -62.09 -9.11
CA ALA A 437 12.52 -63.02 -8.85
C ALA A 437 13.76 -62.30 -8.32
N ASN A 438 14.66 -63.06 -7.68
CA ASN A 438 15.93 -62.50 -7.19
C ASN A 438 16.79 -62.00 -8.37
N GLY A 439 17.18 -60.73 -8.35
CA GLY A 439 17.88 -60.06 -9.46
C GLY A 439 17.00 -59.68 -10.66
N ALA A 440 15.68 -59.82 -10.59
CA ALA A 440 14.79 -59.38 -11.67
C ALA A 440 14.69 -57.85 -11.75
N THR A 441 14.24 -57.34 -12.90
CA THR A 441 14.01 -55.92 -13.15
C THR A 441 12.61 -55.67 -13.72
N ASP A 442 11.59 -56.22 -13.06
CA ASP A 442 10.19 -56.20 -13.50
C ASP A 442 9.22 -55.60 -12.46
N GLY A 443 9.75 -55.11 -11.34
CA GLY A 443 8.98 -54.33 -10.36
C GLY A 443 8.54 -52.97 -10.91
N SER A 444 7.62 -52.33 -10.20
CA SER A 444 7.10 -51.01 -10.53
C SER A 444 6.70 -50.19 -9.31
N ILE A 445 6.66 -48.87 -9.50
CA ILE A 445 6.18 -47.89 -8.52
C ILE A 445 5.23 -46.95 -9.26
N SER A 446 4.02 -46.78 -8.72
CA SER A 446 3.04 -45.78 -9.18
C SER A 446 2.83 -44.74 -8.07
N LEU A 447 2.77 -43.46 -8.44
CA LEU A 447 2.65 -42.35 -7.49
C LEU A 447 1.20 -41.84 -7.38
N PHE A 448 0.84 -41.42 -6.17
CA PHE A 448 -0.33 -40.57 -5.89
C PHE A 448 0.17 -39.15 -5.62
N ILE A 449 -0.35 -38.17 -6.36
CA ILE A 449 0.08 -36.77 -6.28
C ILE A 449 -1.09 -35.90 -5.85
N THR A 450 -0.83 -34.97 -4.93
CA THR A 450 -1.75 -33.88 -4.58
C THR A 450 -1.06 -32.53 -4.77
N GLY A 451 -1.81 -31.49 -5.14
CA GLY A 451 -1.31 -30.13 -5.26
C GLY A 451 -0.28 -29.90 -6.38
N GLY A 452 0.30 -28.71 -6.36
CA GLY A 452 1.22 -28.19 -7.38
C GLY A 452 0.52 -27.85 -8.72
N THR A 453 1.12 -26.94 -9.48
CA THR A 453 0.50 -26.27 -10.64
C THR A 453 1.13 -26.73 -11.96
N GLY A 454 0.31 -26.94 -12.99
CA GLY A 454 0.79 -27.33 -14.33
C GLY A 454 1.38 -28.75 -14.40
N ASP A 455 2.20 -28.96 -15.42
CA ASP A 455 2.96 -30.20 -15.63
C ASP A 455 3.96 -30.44 -14.49
N LYS A 456 4.41 -31.69 -14.35
CA LYS A 456 5.23 -32.14 -13.23
C LYS A 456 6.36 -33.01 -13.71
N THR A 457 7.57 -32.73 -13.24
CA THR A 457 8.78 -33.49 -13.51
C THR A 457 9.25 -34.19 -12.25
N TYR A 458 9.33 -35.51 -12.28
CA TYR A 458 9.79 -36.37 -11.20
C TYR A 458 11.25 -36.77 -11.44
N THR A 459 12.12 -36.44 -10.48
CA THR A 459 13.50 -36.94 -10.44
C THR A 459 13.56 -38.12 -9.49
N TRP A 460 14.02 -39.25 -10.02
CA TRP A 460 14.18 -40.51 -9.31
C TRP A 460 15.66 -40.79 -9.06
N LEU A 461 16.02 -41.04 -7.82
CA LEU A 461 17.29 -41.65 -7.43
C LEU A 461 17.07 -43.14 -7.16
N LYS A 462 18.12 -43.94 -7.42
CA LYS A 462 18.26 -45.30 -6.92
C LYS A 462 19.55 -45.37 -6.12
N ASP A 463 19.46 -45.80 -4.87
CA ASP A 463 20.59 -45.96 -3.94
C ASP A 463 21.49 -44.70 -3.87
N GLY A 464 20.85 -43.51 -3.88
CA GLY A 464 21.51 -42.19 -3.83
C GLY A 464 22.05 -41.65 -5.16
N VAL A 465 21.91 -42.38 -6.27
CA VAL A 465 22.38 -41.96 -7.61
C VAL A 465 21.18 -41.71 -8.53
N THR A 466 21.22 -40.67 -9.37
CA THR A 466 20.12 -40.37 -10.31
C THR A 466 19.87 -41.54 -11.26
N TYR A 467 18.64 -42.05 -11.23
CA TYR A 467 18.18 -43.18 -12.03
C TYR A 467 17.40 -42.70 -13.27
N SER A 468 16.51 -41.73 -13.10
CA SER A 468 15.66 -41.19 -14.18
C SER A 468 15.11 -39.80 -13.83
N THR A 469 14.79 -39.01 -14.86
CA THR A 469 13.98 -37.79 -14.73
C THR A 469 12.89 -37.85 -15.79
N THR A 470 11.62 -37.71 -15.38
CA THR A 470 10.47 -38.03 -16.23
C THR A 470 9.21 -37.27 -15.83
N THR A 471 8.22 -37.15 -16.72
CA THR A 471 6.91 -36.54 -16.44
C THR A 471 5.79 -37.54 -16.15
N ILE A 472 6.05 -38.85 -16.31
CA ILE A 472 5.08 -39.89 -15.96
C ILE A 472 5.16 -40.25 -14.47
N SER A 473 4.00 -40.44 -13.84
CA SER A 473 3.85 -40.80 -12.42
C SER A 473 4.00 -42.31 -12.13
N GLU A 474 4.39 -43.11 -13.12
CA GLU A 474 4.63 -44.54 -13.00
C GLU A 474 6.02 -44.87 -13.54
N LEU A 475 6.77 -45.68 -12.79
CA LEU A 475 8.09 -46.16 -13.14
C LEU A 475 8.08 -47.69 -13.11
N THR A 476 8.37 -48.33 -14.23
CA THR A 476 8.36 -49.80 -14.41
C THR A 476 9.75 -50.30 -14.79
N GLY A 477 9.94 -51.63 -14.77
CA GLY A 477 11.22 -52.25 -15.12
C GLY A 477 12.26 -52.14 -14.02
N LEU A 478 11.83 -52.19 -12.76
CA LEU A 478 12.66 -51.91 -11.58
C LEU A 478 13.13 -53.21 -10.93
N GLY A 479 14.41 -53.26 -10.56
CA GLY A 479 14.97 -54.29 -9.67
C GLY A 479 15.14 -53.77 -8.25
N ALA A 480 15.42 -54.65 -7.28
CA ALA A 480 15.57 -54.26 -5.88
C ALA A 480 16.59 -53.14 -5.63
N GLY A 481 16.36 -52.37 -4.57
CA GLY A 481 17.13 -51.18 -4.19
C GLY A 481 16.23 -50.12 -3.55
N ASN A 482 16.84 -49.07 -3.01
CA ASN A 482 16.12 -47.96 -2.40
C ASN A 482 15.87 -46.86 -3.43
N TYR A 483 14.61 -46.63 -3.80
CA TYR A 483 14.22 -45.57 -4.73
C TYR A 483 13.80 -44.32 -3.96
N GLU A 484 14.25 -43.16 -4.40
CA GLU A 484 13.83 -41.87 -3.85
C GLU A 484 13.26 -41.01 -4.98
N VAL A 485 12.15 -40.33 -4.74
CA VAL A 485 11.53 -39.44 -5.73
C VAL A 485 11.23 -38.07 -5.14
N THR A 486 11.53 -37.04 -5.94
CA THR A 486 11.11 -35.65 -5.73
C THR A 486 10.45 -35.14 -7.01
N GLY A 487 9.33 -34.44 -6.89
CA GLY A 487 8.70 -33.73 -7.99
C GLY A 487 9.03 -32.24 -7.97
N VAL A 488 9.10 -31.64 -9.16
CA VAL A 488 9.05 -30.18 -9.38
C VAL A 488 7.96 -29.91 -10.40
N ASP A 489 7.13 -28.90 -10.17
CA ASP A 489 6.06 -28.49 -11.08
C ASP A 489 6.47 -27.30 -11.98
N ASP A 490 5.58 -26.87 -12.90
CA ASP A 490 5.87 -25.78 -13.85
C ASP A 490 6.21 -24.44 -13.19
N ASN A 491 5.70 -24.20 -11.96
CA ASN A 491 6.00 -23.01 -11.18
C ASN A 491 7.33 -23.12 -10.40
N GLY A 492 8.00 -24.26 -10.47
CA GLY A 492 9.23 -24.56 -9.70
C GLY A 492 8.96 -25.04 -8.28
N CYS A 493 7.71 -25.32 -7.90
CA CYS A 493 7.37 -25.80 -6.56
C CYS A 493 7.89 -27.23 -6.39
N SER A 494 8.63 -27.48 -5.32
CA SER A 494 9.19 -28.81 -5.02
C SER A 494 8.26 -29.60 -4.09
N SER A 495 8.08 -30.89 -4.35
CA SER A 495 7.36 -31.79 -3.44
C SER A 495 8.21 -32.21 -2.25
N ASN A 496 7.60 -32.92 -1.29
CA ASN A 496 8.36 -33.77 -0.37
C ASN A 496 9.19 -34.82 -1.15
N THR A 497 10.31 -35.24 -0.57
CA THR A 497 10.98 -36.49 -0.96
C THR A 497 10.18 -37.67 -0.45
N LEU A 498 10.03 -38.70 -1.28
CA LEU A 498 9.43 -39.99 -0.92
C LEU A 498 10.45 -41.11 -1.16
N THR A 499 10.68 -41.94 -0.15
CA THR A 499 11.62 -43.07 -0.19
C THR A 499 10.88 -44.40 -0.19
N ILE A 500 11.22 -45.29 -1.12
CA ILE A 500 10.51 -46.54 -1.42
C ILE A 500 11.53 -47.68 -1.62
N PRO A 501 11.64 -48.62 -0.67
CA PRO A 501 12.48 -49.80 -0.85
C PRO A 501 11.74 -50.84 -1.72
N LEU A 502 12.36 -51.27 -2.82
CA LEU A 502 12.00 -52.51 -3.51
C LEU A 502 12.91 -53.64 -3.04
N VAL A 503 12.33 -54.78 -2.68
CA VAL A 503 13.04 -55.94 -2.15
C VAL A 503 12.85 -57.15 -3.05
N ASP A 504 13.95 -57.86 -3.34
CA ASP A 504 13.91 -59.13 -4.05
C ASP A 504 13.35 -60.24 -3.15
N PRO A 505 12.68 -61.26 -3.72
CA PRO A 505 12.45 -62.51 -3.01
C PRO A 505 13.77 -63.22 -2.70
N LEU A 506 13.74 -64.12 -1.71
CA LEU A 506 14.88 -64.97 -1.39
C LEU A 506 15.34 -65.77 -2.63
N PRO A 507 16.64 -66.01 -2.83
CA PRO A 507 17.13 -66.87 -3.91
C PRO A 507 16.50 -68.27 -3.85
N LEU A 508 16.15 -68.83 -5.01
CA LEU A 508 15.63 -70.20 -5.11
C LEU A 508 16.77 -71.21 -4.97
N SER A 509 16.60 -72.18 -4.07
CA SER A 509 17.56 -73.26 -3.77
C SER A 509 16.81 -74.59 -3.55
N ILE A 510 17.57 -75.69 -3.46
CA ILE A 510 17.04 -77.05 -3.28
C ILE A 510 17.67 -77.68 -2.04
N ASP A 511 16.85 -78.00 -1.05
CA ASP A 511 17.26 -78.80 0.10
C ASP A 511 16.94 -80.28 -0.16
N PHE A 512 17.93 -81.16 -0.04
CA PHE A 512 17.73 -82.60 -0.19
C PHE A 512 17.57 -83.30 1.16
N THR A 513 16.72 -84.33 1.18
CA THR A 513 16.56 -85.23 2.34
C THR A 513 16.49 -86.68 1.87
N VAL A 514 17.28 -87.56 2.51
CA VAL A 514 17.13 -89.01 2.31
C VAL A 514 15.89 -89.46 3.07
N VAL A 515 14.86 -89.89 2.32
CA VAL A 515 13.61 -90.44 2.88
C VAL A 515 13.80 -91.91 3.26
N GLN A 516 14.62 -92.63 2.50
CA GLN A 516 14.99 -94.02 2.75
C GLN A 516 16.43 -94.23 2.29
N ALA A 517 17.30 -94.68 3.20
CA ALA A 517 18.67 -95.08 2.86
C ALA A 517 18.69 -96.40 2.09
N ILE A 518 19.80 -96.69 1.42
CA ILE A 518 20.03 -98.01 0.82
C ILE A 518 20.67 -98.90 1.87
N ASP A 519 19.88 -99.77 2.50
CA ASP A 519 20.34 -100.56 3.64
C ASP A 519 21.27 -101.72 3.24
N CYS A 520 21.09 -102.30 2.05
CA CYS A 520 21.96 -103.36 1.51
C CYS A 520 22.47 -102.99 0.12
N ASN A 521 23.69 -103.39 -0.22
CA ASN A 521 24.22 -103.21 -1.57
C ASN A 521 23.29 -103.82 -2.64
N GLY A 522 22.92 -103.04 -3.65
CA GLY A 522 22.00 -103.45 -4.72
C GLY A 522 20.51 -103.24 -4.42
N ASN A 523 20.14 -102.83 -3.21
CA ASN A 523 18.77 -102.40 -2.91
C ASN A 523 18.52 -100.96 -3.42
N THR A 524 17.26 -100.52 -3.31
CA THR A 524 16.84 -99.16 -3.64
C THR A 524 16.53 -98.33 -2.40
N GLY A 525 16.82 -97.02 -2.48
CA GLY A 525 16.45 -96.01 -1.50
C GLY A 525 15.47 -95.00 -2.09
N SER A 526 15.28 -93.89 -1.38
CA SER A 526 14.37 -92.80 -1.78
C SER A 526 14.89 -91.45 -1.27
N ILE A 527 14.80 -90.41 -2.11
CA ILE A 527 15.19 -89.03 -1.77
C ILE A 527 14.05 -88.04 -2.03
N ARG A 528 14.05 -86.94 -1.29
CA ARG A 528 13.15 -85.79 -1.43
C ARG A 528 13.97 -84.55 -1.77
N ALA A 529 13.55 -83.80 -2.77
CA ALA A 529 14.04 -82.46 -3.04
C ALA A 529 13.01 -81.43 -2.53
N GLN A 530 13.41 -80.39 -1.82
CA GLN A 530 12.51 -79.35 -1.32
C GLN A 530 12.96 -78.01 -1.90
N GLY A 531 12.09 -77.36 -2.68
CA GLY A 531 12.33 -75.96 -3.08
C GLY A 531 12.30 -75.05 -1.85
N VAL A 532 13.29 -74.17 -1.73
CA VAL A 532 13.42 -73.18 -0.66
C VAL A 532 13.74 -71.81 -1.29
N GLY A 533 13.07 -70.75 -0.81
CA GLY A 533 13.15 -69.43 -1.44
C GLY A 533 12.36 -69.33 -2.75
N GLY A 534 12.67 -68.35 -3.58
CA GLY A 534 11.83 -67.96 -4.73
C GLY A 534 10.42 -67.51 -4.29
N ASN A 535 9.45 -67.59 -5.21
CA ASN A 535 8.03 -67.42 -4.90
C ASN A 535 7.45 -68.74 -4.37
N GLY A 536 7.72 -69.03 -3.09
CA GLY A 536 7.44 -70.32 -2.43
C GLY A 536 5.98 -70.68 -2.15
N THR A 537 5.03 -70.17 -2.94
CA THR A 537 3.62 -70.58 -2.87
C THR A 537 3.36 -71.91 -3.58
N SER A 538 4.16 -72.24 -4.60
CA SER A 538 4.17 -73.57 -5.23
C SER A 538 5.49 -73.82 -5.96
N TYR A 539 5.87 -75.10 -6.08
CA TYR A 539 7.05 -75.54 -6.82
C TYR A 539 6.69 -76.72 -7.72
N THR A 540 7.33 -76.80 -8.88
CA THR A 540 7.31 -77.96 -9.78
C THR A 540 8.70 -78.58 -9.83
N TYR A 541 8.75 -79.89 -10.03
CA TYR A 541 9.97 -80.70 -9.91
C TYR A 541 10.10 -81.57 -11.15
N THR A 542 11.24 -81.51 -11.83
CA THR A 542 11.59 -82.38 -12.96
C THR A 542 12.96 -82.98 -12.73
N TRP A 543 13.01 -84.29 -12.50
CA TRP A 543 14.24 -85.06 -12.37
C TRP A 543 14.83 -85.35 -13.76
N GLN A 544 16.16 -85.51 -13.84
CA GLN A 544 16.87 -85.74 -15.12
C GLN A 544 16.41 -87.01 -15.87
N ASN A 545 15.83 -87.97 -15.17
CA ASN A 545 15.23 -89.19 -15.75
C ASN A 545 13.80 -88.95 -16.32
N GLY A 546 13.27 -87.73 -16.25
CA GLY A 546 11.91 -87.37 -16.68
C GLY A 546 10.81 -87.59 -15.63
N THR A 547 11.14 -88.09 -14.43
CA THR A 547 10.17 -88.18 -13.32
C THR A 547 9.79 -86.78 -12.84
N THR A 548 8.52 -86.57 -12.53
CA THR A 548 8.00 -85.33 -11.94
C THR A 548 7.55 -85.55 -10.50
N GLY A 549 7.62 -84.49 -9.69
CA GLY A 549 7.23 -84.51 -8.28
C GLY A 549 8.40 -84.48 -7.31
N GLN A 550 8.07 -84.21 -6.05
CA GLN A 550 9.02 -83.86 -4.99
C GLN A 550 9.92 -85.05 -4.57
N ASP A 551 9.34 -86.23 -4.54
CA ASP A 551 9.97 -87.46 -4.05
C ASP A 551 10.40 -88.34 -5.23
N LEU A 552 11.65 -88.76 -5.22
CA LEU A 552 12.20 -89.76 -6.14
C LEU A 552 12.41 -91.07 -5.38
N LEU A 553 11.53 -92.04 -5.67
CA LEU A 553 11.38 -93.28 -4.91
C LEU A 553 11.96 -94.50 -5.64
N ASN A 554 12.40 -95.50 -4.88
CA ASN A 554 12.88 -96.79 -5.38
C ASN A 554 14.04 -96.68 -6.39
N ILE A 555 15.05 -95.87 -6.04
CA ILE A 555 16.24 -95.62 -6.87
C ILE A 555 17.49 -96.33 -6.31
N PRO A 556 18.40 -96.84 -7.17
CA PRO A 556 19.68 -97.40 -6.74
C PRO A 556 20.63 -96.30 -6.25
N ALA A 557 21.86 -96.67 -5.89
CA ALA A 557 22.90 -95.69 -5.59
C ALA A 557 23.34 -94.93 -6.86
N GLY A 558 23.60 -93.63 -6.72
CA GLY A 558 24.00 -92.75 -7.81
C GLY A 558 23.72 -91.28 -7.56
N THR A 559 24.10 -90.43 -8.51
CA THR A 559 23.83 -88.99 -8.49
C THR A 559 22.52 -88.67 -9.20
N TYR A 560 21.63 -87.95 -8.53
CA TYR A 560 20.30 -87.59 -9.00
C TYR A 560 20.16 -86.08 -9.11
N THR A 561 20.04 -85.60 -10.35
CA THR A 561 19.85 -84.17 -10.67
C THR A 561 18.36 -83.85 -10.80
N VAL A 562 17.93 -82.75 -10.19
CA VAL A 562 16.56 -82.22 -10.28
C VAL A 562 16.58 -80.74 -10.65
N THR A 563 15.67 -80.36 -11.55
CA THR A 563 15.31 -78.96 -11.78
C THR A 563 14.05 -78.65 -10.99
N VAL A 564 14.11 -77.62 -10.15
CA VAL A 564 12.98 -77.10 -9.39
C VAL A 564 12.62 -75.73 -9.93
N THR A 565 11.34 -75.54 -10.26
CA THR A 565 10.81 -74.31 -10.84
C THR A 565 9.69 -73.75 -9.94
N ASP A 566 9.79 -72.47 -9.58
CA ASP A 566 8.80 -71.80 -8.72
C ASP A 566 7.57 -71.28 -9.50
N ALA A 567 6.64 -70.66 -8.77
CA ALA A 567 5.41 -70.10 -9.34
C ALA A 567 5.64 -68.99 -10.40
N ASN A 568 6.80 -68.32 -10.38
CA ASN A 568 7.17 -67.25 -11.32
C ASN A 568 8.05 -67.78 -12.48
N SER A 569 8.11 -69.11 -12.67
CA SER A 569 8.92 -69.80 -13.69
C SER A 569 10.44 -69.68 -13.50
N VAL A 570 10.91 -69.22 -12.33
CA VAL A 570 12.33 -69.21 -11.97
C VAL A 570 12.76 -70.65 -11.72
N SER A 571 13.83 -71.09 -12.36
CA SER A 571 14.29 -72.49 -12.30
C SER A 571 15.73 -72.58 -11.78
N VAL A 572 15.97 -73.48 -10.83
CA VAL A 572 17.30 -73.86 -10.36
C VAL A 572 17.49 -75.37 -10.56
N THR A 573 18.72 -75.81 -10.79
CA THR A 573 19.08 -77.22 -10.96
C THR A 573 20.19 -77.57 -9.99
N ASP A 574 20.02 -78.65 -9.23
CA ASP A 574 21.02 -79.17 -8.30
C ASP A 574 20.99 -80.70 -8.28
N SER A 575 22.00 -81.33 -7.66
CA SER A 575 22.20 -82.78 -7.68
C SER A 575 22.58 -83.35 -6.33
N PHE A 576 22.03 -84.52 -6.00
CA PHE A 576 22.30 -85.24 -4.75
C PHE A 576 22.88 -86.63 -5.03
N GLU A 577 23.92 -87.04 -4.30
CA GLU A 577 24.49 -88.38 -4.38
C GLU A 577 23.89 -89.30 -3.31
N LEU A 578 23.12 -90.29 -3.73
CA LEU A 578 22.63 -91.37 -2.86
C LEU A 578 23.64 -92.52 -2.85
N THR A 579 24.29 -92.73 -1.71
CA THR A 579 25.30 -93.79 -1.50
C THR A 579 24.66 -95.10 -0.99
N GLN A 580 25.35 -96.23 -1.20
CA GLN A 580 25.02 -97.54 -0.61
C GLN A 580 26.24 -98.18 0.08
N PRO A 581 26.05 -99.14 1.00
CA PRO A 581 27.13 -99.94 1.59
C PRO A 581 27.96 -100.70 0.55
N GLU A 582 29.20 -101.02 0.90
CA GLU A 582 30.05 -101.93 0.13
C GLU A 582 29.45 -103.35 0.07
N VAL A 583 29.72 -104.10 -1.01
CA VAL A 583 29.27 -105.49 -1.16
C VAL A 583 29.84 -106.35 -0.02
N MET A 584 28.97 -107.01 0.75
CA MET A 584 29.43 -107.96 1.77
C MET A 584 30.05 -109.20 1.12
N ASN A 585 31.23 -109.58 1.57
CA ASN A 585 31.99 -110.72 1.09
C ASN A 585 32.52 -111.54 2.27
N VAL A 586 32.51 -112.87 2.13
CA VAL A 586 33.03 -113.81 3.14
C VAL A 586 34.02 -114.76 2.48
N SER A 587 35.22 -114.81 3.03
CA SER A 587 36.25 -115.78 2.66
C SER A 587 36.49 -116.74 3.82
N ALA A 588 36.85 -117.98 3.51
CA ALA A 588 37.07 -119.02 4.51
C ALA A 588 38.46 -119.64 4.37
N SER A 589 39.07 -119.96 5.51
CA SER A 589 40.25 -120.80 5.62
C SER A 589 39.92 -122.01 6.50
N LYS A 590 40.60 -123.14 6.29
CA LYS A 590 40.34 -124.39 7.02
C LYS A 590 41.60 -125.21 7.26
N THR A 591 41.51 -126.13 8.23
CA THR A 591 42.41 -127.26 8.43
C THR A 591 41.55 -128.52 8.47
N ASP A 592 41.87 -129.49 7.60
CA ASP A 592 41.24 -130.81 7.57
C ASP A 592 41.65 -131.66 8.78
N VAL A 593 40.86 -132.67 9.17
CA VAL A 593 41.17 -133.49 10.37
C VAL A 593 42.42 -134.34 10.14
N SER A 594 43.23 -134.58 11.18
CA SER A 594 44.55 -135.22 11.00
C SER A 594 44.51 -136.73 10.75
N CYS A 595 43.45 -137.39 11.22
CA CYS A 595 43.24 -138.83 11.19
C CYS A 595 41.77 -139.18 10.96
N PHE A 596 41.49 -140.33 10.36
CA PHE A 596 40.13 -140.84 10.19
C PHE A 596 39.37 -140.91 11.52
N GLY A 597 38.13 -140.40 11.55
CA GLY A 597 37.29 -140.36 12.74
C GLY A 597 37.71 -139.35 13.81
N SER A 598 38.74 -138.53 13.56
CA SER A 598 39.13 -137.45 14.46
C SER A 598 38.24 -136.21 14.30
N SER A 599 38.25 -135.37 15.33
CA SER A 599 37.53 -134.09 15.36
C SER A 599 38.48 -132.98 15.77
N ASP A 600 39.62 -132.86 15.08
CA ASP A 600 40.66 -131.85 15.31
C ASP A 600 40.74 -130.80 14.17
N GLY A 601 39.79 -130.86 13.24
CA GLY A 601 39.65 -129.89 12.16
C GLY A 601 39.27 -128.50 12.66
N SER A 602 39.50 -127.49 11.83
CA SER A 602 39.18 -126.10 12.15
C SER A 602 38.83 -125.28 10.91
N LEU A 603 38.11 -124.19 11.12
CA LEU A 603 37.84 -123.18 10.09
C LEU A 603 37.84 -121.76 10.68
N SER A 604 38.06 -120.78 9.81
CA SER A 604 38.09 -119.35 10.14
C SER A 604 37.52 -118.55 8.98
N LEU A 605 36.41 -117.84 9.24
CA LEU A 605 35.81 -116.89 8.30
C LEU A 605 36.44 -115.49 8.44
N THR A 606 36.66 -114.82 7.31
CA THR A 606 37.02 -113.40 7.23
C THR A 606 35.96 -112.66 6.41
N ILE A 607 35.34 -111.67 7.02
CA ILE A 607 34.20 -110.90 6.48
C ILE A 607 34.68 -109.48 6.13
N SER A 608 34.26 -108.96 4.98
CA SER A 608 34.52 -107.58 4.52
C SER A 608 33.29 -106.98 3.83
N GLY A 609 33.17 -105.65 3.78
CA GLY A 609 32.00 -104.97 3.23
C GLY A 609 30.74 -105.13 4.09
N GLY A 610 29.56 -104.71 3.60
CA GLY A 610 28.34 -104.63 4.41
C GLY A 610 28.47 -103.63 5.58
N VAL A 611 27.56 -103.70 6.56
CA VAL A 611 27.51 -102.77 7.70
C VAL A 611 27.80 -103.47 9.04
N VAL A 612 28.93 -103.14 9.66
CA VAL A 612 29.34 -103.66 10.98
C VAL A 612 28.36 -103.21 12.09
N PRO A 613 28.02 -104.05 13.10
CA PRO A 613 28.52 -105.40 13.38
C PRO A 613 27.82 -106.53 12.60
N TYR A 614 28.54 -107.63 12.39
CA TYR A 614 28.00 -108.87 11.84
C TYR A 614 27.53 -109.83 12.93
N SER A 615 26.53 -110.63 12.60
CA SER A 615 26.10 -111.84 13.30
C SER A 615 26.28 -113.04 12.37
N ILE A 616 26.53 -114.21 12.95
CA ILE A 616 26.81 -115.44 12.21
C ILE A 616 25.94 -116.56 12.79
N THR A 617 25.32 -117.35 11.94
CA THR A 617 24.66 -118.60 12.32
C THR A 617 25.27 -119.76 11.53
N TRP A 618 25.38 -120.92 12.18
CA TRP A 618 25.88 -122.16 11.60
C TRP A 618 24.77 -123.20 11.58
N THR A 619 24.52 -123.83 10.43
CA THR A 619 23.37 -124.74 10.26
C THR A 619 23.48 -126.01 11.13
N ASP A 620 24.70 -126.43 11.47
CA ASP A 620 24.97 -127.56 12.34
C ASP A 620 24.89 -127.22 13.83
N ASP A 621 25.12 -125.96 14.22
CA ASP A 621 24.94 -125.46 15.59
C ASP A 621 24.61 -123.95 15.61
N ASN A 622 23.32 -123.65 15.71
CA ASN A 622 22.82 -122.27 15.79
C ASN A 622 23.22 -121.50 17.06
N SER A 623 23.86 -122.15 18.06
CA SER A 623 24.37 -121.47 19.25
C SER A 623 25.76 -120.86 19.04
N VAL A 624 26.48 -121.27 17.99
CA VAL A 624 27.80 -120.74 17.63
C VAL A 624 27.63 -119.49 16.77
N THR A 625 28.26 -118.39 17.18
CA THR A 625 28.23 -117.10 16.48
C THR A 625 29.62 -116.57 16.10
N THR A 626 30.68 -117.35 16.33
CA THR A 626 32.05 -116.97 16.03
C THR A 626 32.45 -117.29 14.58
N THR A 627 33.34 -116.46 14.02
CA THR A 627 34.00 -116.72 12.72
C THR A 627 34.94 -117.93 12.76
N ASN A 628 35.56 -118.15 13.92
CA ASN A 628 36.52 -119.22 14.16
C ASN A 628 35.83 -120.40 14.83
N ARG A 629 36.05 -121.61 14.31
CA ARG A 629 35.57 -122.88 14.88
C ARG A 629 36.69 -123.90 14.88
N THR A 630 36.78 -124.68 15.95
CA THR A 630 37.82 -125.70 16.18
C THR A 630 37.18 -126.96 16.76
N ASN A 631 37.94 -128.05 16.78
CA ASN A 631 37.46 -129.39 17.17
C ASN A 631 36.33 -129.91 16.28
N LEU A 632 36.42 -129.65 14.98
CA LEU A 632 35.44 -130.06 13.98
C LEU A 632 35.80 -131.43 13.40
N SER A 633 34.77 -132.25 13.18
CA SER A 633 34.86 -133.51 12.40
C SER A 633 34.93 -133.21 10.90
N HIS A 634 35.08 -134.24 10.07
CA HIS A 634 34.79 -134.10 8.64
C HIS A 634 33.30 -133.80 8.40
N GLY A 635 33.00 -133.02 7.35
CA GLY A 635 31.65 -132.62 6.97
C GLY A 635 31.61 -131.24 6.30
N ASP A 636 30.44 -130.91 5.76
CA ASP A 636 30.18 -129.59 5.17
C ASP A 636 29.54 -128.67 6.22
N TYR A 637 30.25 -127.61 6.58
CA TYR A 637 29.83 -126.62 7.56
C TYR A 637 29.21 -125.41 6.85
N TYR A 638 27.89 -125.26 6.95
CA TYR A 638 27.14 -124.18 6.32
C TYR A 638 26.97 -122.99 7.27
N TYR A 639 27.27 -121.79 6.78
CA TYR A 639 27.13 -120.54 7.52
C TYR A 639 26.17 -119.57 6.81
N THR A 640 25.54 -118.70 7.61
CA THR A 640 24.93 -117.46 7.15
C THR A 640 25.51 -116.32 7.97
N VAL A 641 26.10 -115.33 7.30
CA VAL A 641 26.51 -114.06 7.89
C VAL A 641 25.42 -113.04 7.63
N THR A 642 25.03 -112.29 8.66
CA THR A 642 24.03 -111.21 8.60
C THR A 642 24.63 -109.94 9.19
N ASP A 643 24.58 -108.83 8.47
CA ASP A 643 25.13 -107.55 8.95
C ASP A 643 24.12 -106.73 9.79
N ALA A 644 24.53 -105.54 10.24
CA ALA A 644 23.73 -104.68 11.11
C ALA A 644 22.42 -104.21 10.47
N ASN A 645 22.36 -104.19 9.14
CA ASN A 645 21.19 -103.79 8.36
C ASN A 645 20.31 -105.00 7.98
N GLY A 646 20.68 -106.22 8.41
CA GLY A 646 19.96 -107.45 8.11
C GLY A 646 20.28 -108.05 6.73
N CYS A 647 21.29 -107.54 6.03
CA CYS A 647 21.73 -108.07 4.75
C CYS A 647 22.42 -109.42 4.98
N THR A 648 22.15 -110.44 4.16
CA THR A 648 22.67 -111.80 4.39
C THR A 648 23.51 -112.34 3.25
N ILE A 649 24.53 -113.13 3.61
CA ILE A 649 25.32 -113.95 2.68
C ILE A 649 25.55 -115.32 3.30
N SER A 650 25.31 -116.38 2.54
CA SER A 650 25.47 -117.77 2.99
C SER A 650 26.52 -118.50 2.16
N GLY A 651 27.18 -119.47 2.78
CA GLY A 651 28.20 -120.29 2.13
C GLY A 651 28.47 -121.58 2.91
N SER A 652 29.46 -122.35 2.47
CA SER A 652 29.88 -123.56 3.15
C SER A 652 31.40 -123.76 3.14
N VAL A 653 31.88 -124.55 4.09
CA VAL A 653 33.27 -124.97 4.21
C VAL A 653 33.30 -126.49 4.40
N SER A 654 33.88 -127.21 3.44
CA SER A 654 34.01 -128.67 3.51
C SER A 654 35.29 -129.05 4.25
N ILE A 655 35.17 -129.68 5.42
CA ILE A 655 36.29 -130.29 6.14
C ILE A 655 36.36 -131.77 5.75
N THR A 656 37.51 -132.22 5.27
CA THR A 656 37.73 -133.60 4.85
C THR A 656 38.52 -134.38 5.91
N GLN A 657 38.59 -135.70 5.75
CA GLN A 657 39.45 -136.58 6.54
C GLN A 657 40.26 -137.52 5.65
N PRO A 658 41.43 -138.01 6.11
CA PRO A 658 42.11 -139.15 5.51
C PRO A 658 41.18 -140.38 5.45
N PRO A 659 41.34 -141.29 4.49
CA PRO A 659 40.62 -142.57 4.48
C PRO A 659 40.91 -143.40 5.74
N GLU A 660 40.06 -144.39 6.05
CA GLU A 660 40.30 -145.33 7.16
C GLU A 660 41.60 -146.15 6.93
N VAL A 661 42.32 -146.48 8.00
CA VAL A 661 43.54 -147.29 7.91
C VAL A 661 43.17 -148.77 7.84
N GLU A 662 43.40 -149.38 6.69
CA GLU A 662 43.26 -150.83 6.49
C GLU A 662 44.63 -151.51 6.45
N ILE A 663 44.80 -152.57 7.25
CA ILE A 663 45.97 -153.47 7.15
C ILE A 663 45.56 -154.65 6.27
N ILE A 664 46.21 -154.77 5.12
CA ILE A 664 45.99 -155.84 4.16
C ILE A 664 47.09 -156.90 4.39
N ILE A 665 46.70 -158.15 4.55
CA ILE A 665 47.65 -159.27 4.62
C ILE A 665 47.99 -159.67 3.19
N ASP A 666 49.19 -159.30 2.73
CA ASP A 666 49.64 -159.57 1.36
C ASP A 666 50.09 -161.04 1.22
N ASN A 667 50.79 -161.57 2.23
CA ASN A 667 51.35 -162.92 2.20
C ASN A 667 51.53 -163.50 3.63
N VAL A 668 51.36 -164.82 3.77
CA VAL A 668 51.63 -165.58 5.00
C VAL A 668 52.40 -166.85 4.64
N VAL A 669 53.63 -166.95 5.13
CA VAL A 669 54.46 -168.15 5.07
C VAL A 669 54.40 -168.82 6.43
N ASN A 670 53.81 -170.02 6.47
CA ASN A 670 53.80 -170.85 7.68
C ASN A 670 55.20 -171.42 7.96
N PRO A 671 55.59 -171.62 9.24
CA PRO A 671 56.81 -172.35 9.58
C PRO A 671 56.82 -173.75 8.93
N THR A 672 57.96 -174.20 8.41
CA THR A 672 58.04 -175.51 7.71
C THR A 672 57.80 -176.71 8.63
N ILE A 673 57.97 -176.53 9.94
CA ILE A 673 57.73 -177.53 10.98
C ILE A 673 57.02 -176.92 12.20
N VAL A 674 56.32 -177.77 12.97
CA VAL A 674 55.71 -177.36 14.25
C VAL A 674 56.80 -176.89 15.22
N GLY A 675 56.70 -175.62 15.66
CA GLY A 675 57.69 -174.97 16.51
C GLY A 675 58.88 -174.34 15.77
N GLY A 676 58.87 -174.32 14.44
CA GLY A 676 59.86 -173.60 13.62
C GLY A 676 59.75 -172.08 13.73
N SER A 677 60.85 -171.38 13.45
CA SER A 677 60.97 -169.92 13.49
C SER A 677 61.23 -169.30 12.10
N ASP A 678 60.79 -170.00 11.05
CA ASP A 678 61.03 -169.69 9.63
C ASP A 678 59.79 -169.17 8.89
N GLY A 679 58.67 -168.99 9.59
CA GLY A 679 57.49 -168.33 9.05
C GLY A 679 57.65 -166.80 8.94
N SER A 680 56.88 -166.18 8.06
CA SER A 680 56.86 -164.73 7.84
C SER A 680 55.47 -164.23 7.46
N ILE A 681 55.14 -163.00 7.84
CA ILE A 681 53.91 -162.31 7.44
C ILE A 681 54.32 -161.01 6.72
N GLU A 682 53.72 -160.77 5.57
CA GLU A 682 53.87 -159.53 4.80
C GLU A 682 52.52 -158.78 4.81
N VAL A 683 52.56 -157.48 5.09
CA VAL A 683 51.36 -156.63 5.13
C VAL A 683 51.61 -155.31 4.42
N SER A 684 50.57 -154.84 3.73
CA SER A 684 50.48 -153.49 3.20
C SER A 684 49.47 -152.69 4.01
N VAL A 685 49.62 -151.36 3.99
CA VAL A 685 48.70 -150.43 4.67
C VAL A 685 48.09 -149.54 3.61
N SER A 686 46.75 -149.46 3.60
CA SER A 686 46.00 -148.53 2.77
C SER A 686 45.26 -147.50 3.64
N GLY A 687 45.06 -146.30 3.11
CA GLY A 687 44.40 -145.20 3.82
C GLY A 687 45.23 -144.58 4.96
N GLY A 688 44.59 -143.73 5.76
CA GLY A 688 45.22 -142.89 6.78
C GLY A 688 46.18 -141.83 6.23
N THR A 689 46.96 -141.25 7.15
CA THR A 689 48.00 -140.25 6.85
C THR A 689 49.37 -140.94 6.78
N PRO A 690 50.18 -140.76 5.70
CA PRO A 690 51.46 -141.43 5.56
C PRO A 690 52.45 -141.15 6.71
N GLY A 691 53.11 -142.21 7.18
CA GLY A 691 54.04 -142.16 8.32
C GLY A 691 53.91 -143.33 9.30
N TYR A 692 53.40 -144.48 8.85
CA TYR A 692 52.99 -145.60 9.70
C TYR A 692 54.14 -146.20 10.51
N THR A 693 53.85 -146.62 11.75
CA THR A 693 54.75 -147.41 12.59
C THR A 693 54.13 -148.78 12.85
N TYR A 694 54.86 -149.84 12.54
CA TYR A 694 54.38 -151.22 12.66
C TYR A 694 54.77 -151.81 14.02
N LYS A 695 53.82 -152.46 14.69
CA LYS A 695 54.05 -153.22 15.93
C LYS A 695 53.50 -154.63 15.78
N TRP A 696 54.40 -155.60 15.74
CA TRP A 696 54.08 -157.02 15.63
C TRP A 696 53.99 -157.67 17.03
N THR A 697 53.18 -158.71 17.17
CA THR A 697 52.93 -159.46 18.42
C THR A 697 52.73 -160.94 18.15
#